data_AF-A0A0G0FCI1-F1
#
_entry.id   AF-A0A0G0FCI1-F1
#
_cell.length_a   1.000
_cell.length_b   1.000
_cell.length_c   1.000
_cell.angle_alpha   90.00
_cell.angle_beta   90.00
_cell.angle_gamma   90.00
#
_symmetry.space_group_name_H-M   'P 1'
#
loop_
_entity.id
_entity.type
_entity.pdbx_description
1 polymer ?
#
loop_
_entity_poly.entity_id
_entity_poly.type
_entity_poly.pdbx_seq_one_letter_code
_entity_poly.pdbx_strand_id
1 'polypeptide(L)'
;MGNSKLEKIKAQTPVSILIHSGNRQGYLITKTLIEQGCHVIIIDNYNSQTNKYISEFKGSPLVDFFEFKGLDGVFKSIKRYDYLFYFLNNALVSKEFDSKEFIREAGHLEESLKSAKKNNAKFSLITSLTLNRELANRVNNLKLASPSPYSNIELQKYCETLAAEFRDKTNLNIRILRLGSTIGKGILKIDNEIIHSLIKDATQKPQIVIKGEGLDLHSLIDEKDAVYGILKLTFSDKTKGEVITLANKNNYTTLSIAYKLLELNTEAQSIKFVENPDRDFIMQDLYVPAPHASKYGWTQQVTLEESLIDQIHTYYDDISKTWDYAEKPQKSITDSVKTSKTKLGEFFDHILHPLNRVSAPKNHPREKKEVSWGQILKTSAITIAAVLLTYFLIYPLIGTTLGLIIISNTSKNLQDSVFSMNSATNEKKILQIENNVERVSTSLNNLQWAFRLVGKGSLYANTTQLLLSAQYATEGAKNMLGAITPLAQYIQDFEPSVDFQSSTPKTTREYTEYLNEISDNGYKVKEAAYKISLANGVINQVNINEFPSFTRDTVSSIKDLITQLNTGTQTFQEIVAFLPDLLGANERQRYLVLLQNESELRSTGGWLTSYGIVGIEGGQIRELFVDDIYNADGTLKVQGKTFTAPKSMQKALGITTWPFSLINWYPDLTETEASAEPYIAALGKGNDLDGVITTDISFMQKLLDKWGGIEVPGETEIITSDNLYSKIFQMHEDFTPGSTQKTTFLADLANQIITKLLSTNIGDLLSLGSIFEDSLNEKHLQATFKNTDAFNFFNDRSWSGALDSRYNEAPIAIDWNWGGNKANLYLNKNYNLAVNIQNQDTIDFTYSISIENTSKTTTYPEGNYVNYQRIYIPSNATVLSVKGLKDNKFDTYKESGFKVIGGWFNVPINSISNFEISYRISRSTNSLNFPLEVNDQNVFFNLDIFKQAGETSHAYKLDITYPNTWNVETNSNLNSIENQLTSRFELSTDQKYEIVWNTNN
;
A
#
# COMPACT_ATOMS: atom_id res chain seq x y z
N MET A 1 28.08 56.02 23.32
CA MET A 1 26.88 56.43 24.08
C MET A 1 26.18 55.15 24.52
N GLY A 2 26.23 54.82 25.80
CA GLY A 2 25.66 53.56 26.31
C GLY A 2 24.13 53.63 26.31
N ASN A 3 23.49 52.72 25.56
CA ASN A 3 22.03 52.61 25.54
C ASN A 3 21.55 52.06 26.90
N SER A 4 21.21 52.97 27.84
CA SER A 4 20.78 52.66 29.22
C SER A 4 19.51 51.79 29.33
N LYS A 5 18.87 51.48 28.20
CA LYS A 5 17.72 50.58 28.10
C LYS A 5 18.10 49.09 28.18
N LEU A 6 19.20 48.68 27.54
CA LEU A 6 19.59 47.27 27.47
C LEU A 6 20.03 46.70 28.84
N GLU A 7 20.50 47.56 29.75
CA GLU A 7 20.86 47.17 31.11
C GLU A 7 19.66 46.94 32.04
N LYS A 8 18.45 47.36 31.63
CA LYS A 8 17.22 47.32 32.46
C LYS A 8 16.30 46.15 32.12
N ILE A 9 16.70 45.25 31.21
CA ILE A 9 15.90 44.07 30.86
C ILE A 9 15.81 43.13 32.09
N LYS A 10 14.60 42.71 32.45
CA LYS A 10 14.37 41.79 33.58
C LYS A 10 15.04 40.45 33.29
N ALA A 11 15.66 39.83 34.30
CA ALA A 11 16.38 38.56 34.13
C ALA A 11 15.55 37.39 33.58
N GLN A 12 14.23 37.46 33.73
CA GLN A 12 13.26 36.45 33.27
C GLN A 12 12.74 36.70 31.84
N THR A 13 13.06 37.84 31.22
CA THR A 13 12.62 38.16 29.86
C THR A 13 13.59 37.54 28.86
N PRO A 14 13.12 36.66 27.94
CA PRO A 14 13.97 36.13 26.89
C PRO A 14 14.46 37.24 25.97
N VAL A 15 15.72 37.17 25.53
CA VAL A 15 16.29 38.16 24.60
C VAL A 15 16.76 37.45 23.33
N SER A 16 16.30 37.93 22.18
CA SER A 16 16.67 37.42 20.85
C SER A 16 17.36 38.49 20.02
N ILE A 17 18.46 38.12 19.37
CA ILE A 17 19.16 38.97 18.41
C ILE A 17 18.89 38.46 16.99
N LEU A 18 18.46 39.34 16.09
CA LEU A 18 18.29 39.03 14.67
C LEU A 18 19.24 39.90 13.85
N ILE A 19 20.05 39.27 13.00
CA ILE A 19 21.08 39.92 12.18
C ILE A 19 20.73 39.74 10.70
N HIS A 20 20.83 40.82 9.90
CA HIS A 20 20.33 40.88 8.52
C HIS A 20 18.82 40.66 8.39
N SER A 21 18.02 41.12 9.37
CA SER A 21 16.58 40.87 9.46
C SER A 21 15.70 42.09 9.14
N GLY A 22 16.20 43.05 8.37
CA GLY A 22 15.54 44.28 7.95
C GLY A 22 14.49 44.09 6.85
N ASN A 23 13.97 42.87 6.66
CA ASN A 23 13.05 42.53 5.59
C ASN A 23 11.74 41.93 6.12
N ARG A 24 10.87 41.48 5.21
CA ARG A 24 9.57 40.88 5.54
C ARG A 24 9.68 39.70 6.51
N GLN A 25 10.63 38.79 6.29
CA GLN A 25 10.81 37.61 7.12
C GLN A 25 11.25 38.00 8.54
N GLY A 26 12.22 38.92 8.65
CA GLY A 26 12.68 39.43 9.94
C GLY A 26 11.60 40.20 10.71
N TYR A 27 10.75 40.95 9.99
CA TYR A 27 9.56 41.60 10.56
C TYR A 27 8.60 40.59 11.18
N LEU A 28 8.25 39.52 10.46
CA LEU A 28 7.31 38.50 10.96
C LEU A 28 7.88 37.78 12.19
N ILE A 29 9.16 37.40 12.16
CA ILE A 29 9.81 36.76 13.30
C ILE A 29 9.86 37.71 14.50
N THR A 30 10.22 38.97 14.29
CA THR A 30 10.21 40.00 15.35
C THR A 30 8.81 40.11 15.97
N LYS A 31 7.77 40.23 15.13
CA LYS A 31 6.38 40.32 15.56
C LYS A 31 5.96 39.11 16.40
N THR A 32 6.26 37.90 15.94
CA THR A 32 5.95 36.67 16.68
C THR A 32 6.70 36.58 18.01
N LEU A 33 7.97 37.02 18.05
CA LEU A 33 8.78 37.00 19.28
C LEU A 33 8.27 38.01 20.33
N ILE A 34 7.90 39.23 19.92
CA ILE A 34 7.37 40.24 20.86
C ILE A 34 5.98 39.85 21.39
N GLU A 35 5.15 39.19 20.58
CA GLU A 35 3.85 38.64 21.01
C GLU A 35 4.03 37.56 22.09
N GLN A 36 5.15 36.84 22.06
CA GLN A 36 5.56 35.87 23.08
C GLN A 36 6.29 36.51 24.29
N GLY A 37 6.38 37.85 24.33
CA GLY A 37 7.04 38.59 25.41
C GLY A 37 8.57 38.60 25.37
N CYS A 38 9.17 38.27 24.23
CA CYS A 38 10.62 38.36 24.02
C CYS A 38 11.05 39.81 23.75
N HIS A 39 12.20 40.21 24.29
CA HIS A 39 12.89 41.42 23.86
C HIS A 39 13.71 41.11 22.60
N VAL A 40 13.57 41.91 21.56
CA VAL A 40 14.18 41.67 20.25
C VAL A 40 15.15 42.78 19.89
N ILE A 41 16.36 42.39 19.49
CA ILE A 41 17.40 43.32 19.02
C ILE A 41 17.64 43.04 17.54
N ILE A 42 17.32 44.01 16.69
CA ILE A 42 17.49 43.93 15.24
C ILE A 42 18.82 44.62 14.88
N ILE A 43 19.67 43.92 14.15
CA ILE A 43 20.92 44.44 13.61
C ILE A 43 20.85 44.36 12.08
N ASP A 44 20.79 45.51 11.42
CA ASP A 44 20.74 45.59 9.97
C ASP A 44 21.34 46.91 9.45
N ASN A 45 21.54 47.01 8.13
CA ASN A 45 21.82 48.26 7.45
C ASN A 45 20.54 49.12 7.37
N TYR A 46 20.61 50.37 7.81
CA TYR A 46 19.48 51.29 7.76
C TYR A 46 19.32 51.89 6.35
N ASN A 47 18.53 51.23 5.51
CA ASN A 47 18.16 51.72 4.17
C ASN A 47 16.63 51.93 4.02
N SER A 48 16.18 52.37 2.85
CA SER A 48 14.75 52.66 2.59
C SER A 48 13.85 51.42 2.72
N GLN A 49 14.31 50.24 2.28
CA GLN A 49 13.58 48.97 2.42
C GLN A 49 13.50 48.55 3.88
N THR A 50 14.62 48.63 4.60
CA THR A 50 14.72 48.27 6.02
C THR A 50 13.85 49.18 6.89
N ASN A 51 13.82 50.48 6.60
CA ASN A 51 12.97 51.44 7.31
C ASN A 51 11.47 51.15 7.15
N LYS A 52 11.02 50.57 6.02
CA LYS A 52 9.61 50.17 5.82
C LYS A 52 9.14 49.26 6.96
N TYR A 53 9.90 48.22 7.25
CA TYR A 53 9.54 47.21 8.25
C TYR A 53 9.87 47.65 9.69
N ILE A 54 11.02 48.30 9.90
CA ILE A 54 11.42 48.74 11.25
C ILE A 54 10.50 49.84 11.78
N SER A 55 9.96 50.69 10.91
CA SER A 55 9.10 51.80 11.33
C SER A 55 7.84 51.34 12.06
N GLU A 56 7.33 50.14 11.77
CA GLU A 56 6.18 49.56 12.47
C GLU A 56 6.45 49.25 13.94
N PHE A 57 7.72 49.08 14.32
CA PHE A 57 8.13 48.82 15.70
C PHE A 57 8.60 50.09 16.44
N LYS A 58 8.58 51.26 15.79
CA LYS A 58 8.96 52.53 16.44
C LYS A 58 8.01 52.82 17.60
N GLY A 59 8.55 52.76 18.82
CA GLY A 59 7.81 53.00 20.07
C GLY A 59 7.55 51.73 20.90
N SER A 60 7.80 50.54 20.36
CA SER A 60 7.76 49.32 21.17
C SER A 60 8.87 49.33 22.23
N PRO A 61 8.57 49.06 23.51
CA PRO A 61 9.60 48.93 24.55
C PRO A 61 10.39 47.63 24.44
N LEU A 62 9.95 46.68 23.60
CA LEU A 62 10.53 45.35 23.44
C LEU A 62 11.42 45.21 22.19
N VAL A 63 11.62 46.28 21.42
CA VAL A 63 12.42 46.24 20.19
C VAL A 63 13.47 47.34 20.19
N ASP A 64 14.73 46.97 19.98
CA ASP A 64 15.82 47.91 19.74
C ASP A 64 16.46 47.63 18.36
N PHE A 65 16.93 48.68 17.70
CA PHE A 65 17.58 48.59 16.39
C PHE A 65 19.01 49.14 16.45
N PHE A 66 19.95 48.45 15.81
CA PHE A 66 21.34 48.85 15.69
C PHE A 66 21.85 48.67 14.25
N GLU A 67 22.77 49.54 13.84
CA GLU A 67 23.52 49.37 12.60
C GLU A 67 24.72 48.43 12.79
N PHE A 68 25.20 47.81 11.71
CA PHE A 68 26.41 46.98 11.71
C PHE A 68 27.68 47.71 12.18
N LYS A 69 27.70 49.05 12.10
CA LYS A 69 28.84 49.87 12.49
C LYS A 69 29.09 49.76 14.01
N GLY A 70 30.08 48.95 14.38
CA GLY A 70 30.45 48.69 15.77
C GLY A 70 29.72 47.51 16.40
N LEU A 71 29.45 46.44 15.62
CA LEU A 71 28.82 45.19 16.05
C LEU A 71 29.39 44.63 17.37
N ASP A 72 30.72 44.52 17.50
CA ASP A 72 31.38 44.14 18.75
C ASP A 72 30.99 45.03 19.95
N GLY A 73 30.83 46.34 19.74
CA GLY A 73 30.34 47.28 20.75
C GLY A 73 28.89 47.00 21.17
N VAL A 74 28.03 46.64 20.22
CA VAL A 74 26.64 46.23 20.49
C VAL A 74 26.63 44.96 21.34
N PHE A 75 27.38 43.93 20.95
CA PHE A 75 27.48 42.69 21.72
C PHE A 75 28.04 42.90 23.14
N LYS A 76 29.01 43.81 23.31
CA LYS A 76 29.53 44.19 24.64
C LYS A 76 28.52 44.90 25.52
N SER A 77 27.55 45.61 24.93
CA SER A 77 26.49 46.32 25.67
C SER A 77 25.37 45.39 26.17
N ILE A 78 25.24 44.19 25.59
CA ILE A 78 24.20 43.21 25.93
C ILE A 78 24.76 42.25 26.98
N LYS A 79 24.21 42.29 28.20
CA LYS A 79 24.67 41.43 29.32
C LYS A 79 24.36 39.94 29.10
N ARG A 80 23.21 39.65 28.50
CA ARG A 80 22.70 38.29 28.24
C ARG A 80 21.76 38.32 27.04
N TYR A 81 21.82 37.29 26.22
CA TYR A 81 20.74 36.92 25.31
C TYR A 81 20.68 35.41 25.12
N ASP A 82 19.50 34.92 24.73
CA ASP A 82 19.20 33.48 24.71
C ASP A 82 19.23 32.91 23.29
N TYR A 83 18.87 33.72 22.29
CA TYR A 83 18.76 33.30 20.89
C TYR A 83 19.45 34.28 19.95
N LEU A 84 20.11 33.77 18.92
CA LEU A 84 20.67 34.58 17.83
C LEU A 84 20.32 33.95 16.48
N PHE A 85 19.64 34.71 15.63
CA PHE A 85 19.26 34.34 14.27
C PHE A 85 20.10 35.15 13.29
N TYR A 86 20.92 34.47 12.49
CA TYR A 86 21.78 35.10 11.50
C TYR A 86 21.25 34.79 10.10
N PHE A 87 20.63 35.78 9.45
CA PHE A 87 20.02 35.62 8.12
C PHE A 87 21.04 35.85 7.00
N LEU A 88 21.97 34.90 6.84
CA LEU A 88 23.00 35.01 5.79
C LEU A 88 22.35 35.05 4.40
N ASN A 89 21.27 34.30 4.17
CA ASN A 89 20.51 34.34 2.92
C ASN A 89 20.14 35.77 2.47
N ASN A 90 19.82 36.67 3.41
CA ASN A 90 19.45 38.06 3.11
C ASN A 90 20.67 38.93 2.74
N ALA A 91 21.88 38.53 3.15
CA ALA A 91 23.13 39.18 2.75
C ALA A 91 23.64 38.70 1.38
N LEU A 92 23.10 37.61 0.84
CA LEU A 92 23.58 36.92 -0.37
C LEU A 92 22.84 37.32 -1.66
N VAL A 93 22.20 38.49 -1.67
CA VAL A 93 21.40 39.00 -2.81
C VAL A 93 22.30 39.33 -4.02
N SER A 94 23.51 39.82 -3.79
CA SER A 94 24.49 40.09 -4.85
C SER A 94 25.14 38.78 -5.35
N LYS A 95 25.24 38.58 -6.68
CA LYS A 95 25.91 37.39 -7.23
C LYS A 95 27.43 37.42 -7.05
N GLU A 96 28.02 38.61 -7.12
CA GLU A 96 29.45 38.85 -6.97
C GLU A 96 29.71 39.76 -5.77
N PHE A 97 30.84 39.54 -5.10
CA PHE A 97 31.31 40.32 -3.97
C PHE A 97 32.73 40.78 -4.23
N ASP A 98 33.08 41.99 -3.79
CA ASP A 98 34.50 42.31 -3.68
C ASP A 98 35.14 41.63 -2.46
N SER A 99 36.46 41.51 -2.46
CA SER A 99 37.20 40.86 -1.36
C SER A 99 36.96 41.51 0.01
N LYS A 100 36.72 42.82 0.08
CA LYS A 100 36.50 43.53 1.35
C LYS A 100 35.12 43.23 1.91
N GLU A 101 34.10 43.20 1.05
CA GLU A 101 32.73 42.85 1.42
C GLU A 101 32.65 41.39 1.88
N PHE A 102 33.28 40.47 1.13
CA PHE A 102 33.35 39.06 1.50
C PHE A 102 33.96 38.87 2.90
N ILE A 103 35.14 39.47 3.14
CA ILE A 103 35.84 39.39 4.43
C ILE A 103 35.02 40.07 5.54
N ARG A 104 34.35 41.19 5.24
CA ARG A 104 33.53 41.90 6.22
C ARG A 104 32.35 41.05 6.68
N GLU A 105 31.60 40.44 5.77
CA GLU A 105 30.46 39.58 6.14
C GLU A 105 30.89 38.31 6.86
N ALA A 106 31.99 37.71 6.44
CA ALA A 106 32.64 36.62 7.19
C ALA A 106 33.01 37.04 8.62
N GLY A 107 33.57 38.25 8.79
CA GLY A 107 33.92 38.82 10.08
C GLY A 107 32.70 39.08 10.98
N HIS A 108 31.60 39.59 10.42
CA HIS A 108 30.35 39.77 11.16
C HIS A 108 29.81 38.45 11.72
N LEU A 109 29.85 37.37 10.92
CA LEU A 109 29.46 36.04 11.38
C LEU A 109 30.39 35.53 12.49
N GLU A 110 31.71 35.69 12.32
CA GLU A 110 32.69 35.26 13.32
C GLU A 110 32.49 35.98 14.67
N GLU A 111 32.27 37.29 14.66
CA GLU A 111 31.95 38.08 15.86
C GLU A 111 30.64 37.59 16.50
N SER A 112 29.63 37.30 15.70
CA SER A 112 28.33 36.79 16.17
C SER A 112 28.45 35.41 16.83
N LEU A 113 29.27 34.51 16.27
CA LEU A 113 29.56 33.19 16.84
C LEU A 113 30.31 33.30 18.18
N LYS A 114 31.33 34.16 18.25
CA LYS A 114 32.08 34.46 19.48
C LYS A 114 31.15 34.99 20.57
N SER A 115 30.29 35.94 20.24
CA SER A 115 29.32 36.52 21.17
C SER A 115 28.30 35.48 21.64
N ALA A 116 27.78 34.64 20.73
CA ALA A 116 26.80 33.61 21.06
C ALA A 116 27.38 32.57 22.01
N LYS A 117 28.65 32.20 21.82
CA LYS A 117 29.37 31.32 22.75
C LYS A 117 29.55 31.96 24.14
N LYS A 118 29.92 33.24 24.20
CA LYS A 118 30.05 33.97 25.46
C LYS A 118 28.73 33.99 26.26
N ASN A 119 27.60 34.08 25.58
CA ASN A 119 26.26 34.13 26.20
C ASN A 119 25.57 32.76 26.31
N ASN A 120 26.19 31.69 25.81
CA ASN A 120 25.59 30.36 25.68
C ASN A 120 24.23 30.36 24.94
N ALA A 121 24.11 31.25 23.94
CA ALA A 121 22.88 31.43 23.17
C ALA A 121 22.70 30.30 22.12
N LYS A 122 21.45 29.97 21.80
CA LYS A 122 21.13 29.11 20.65
C LYS A 122 21.29 29.93 19.37
N PHE A 123 22.25 29.55 18.54
CA PHE A 123 22.57 30.20 17.26
C PHE A 123 21.95 29.49 16.05
N SER A 124 21.16 30.16 15.23
CA SER A 124 20.69 29.64 13.94
C SER A 124 21.31 30.41 12.79
N LEU A 125 22.05 29.72 11.93
CA LEU A 125 22.53 30.26 10.66
C LEU A 125 21.51 29.93 9.58
N ILE A 126 20.84 30.94 9.02
CA ILE A 126 19.86 30.76 7.94
C ILE A 126 20.57 31.03 6.61
N THR A 127 20.53 30.05 5.71
CA THR A 127 21.24 30.00 4.43
C THR A 127 20.27 29.65 3.30
N SER A 128 20.68 29.83 2.05
CA SER A 128 19.88 29.49 0.88
C SER A 128 20.08 28.03 0.46
N LEU A 129 18.98 27.28 0.36
CA LEU A 129 18.98 25.93 -0.21
C LEU A 129 19.31 25.96 -1.71
N THR A 130 18.82 26.97 -2.43
CA THR A 130 19.03 27.15 -3.87
C THR A 130 20.51 27.27 -4.22
N LEU A 131 21.28 28.07 -3.46
CA LEU A 131 22.72 28.22 -3.69
C LEU A 131 23.51 26.94 -3.40
N ASN A 132 23.04 26.13 -2.44
CA ASN A 132 23.65 24.83 -2.14
C ASN A 132 23.45 23.83 -3.30
N ARG A 133 22.24 23.80 -3.90
CA ARG A 133 21.96 23.00 -5.10
C ARG A 133 22.74 23.49 -6.31
N GLU A 134 22.81 24.80 -6.52
CA GLU A 134 23.60 25.40 -7.61
C GLU A 134 25.09 25.04 -7.50
N LEU A 135 25.67 25.11 -6.29
CA LEU A 135 27.06 24.72 -6.06
C LEU A 135 27.33 23.25 -6.47
N ALA A 136 26.46 22.33 -6.06
CA ALA A 136 26.60 20.90 -6.36
C ALA A 136 26.58 20.62 -7.88
N ASN A 137 25.71 21.32 -8.61
CA ASN A 137 25.61 21.18 -10.06
C ASN A 137 26.77 21.88 -10.79
N ARG A 138 27.26 23.00 -10.27
CA ARG A 138 28.41 23.75 -10.83
C ARG A 138 29.72 22.97 -10.73
N VAL A 139 30.01 22.35 -9.58
CA VAL A 139 31.27 21.62 -9.34
C VAL A 139 31.44 20.44 -10.31
N ASN A 140 30.34 19.79 -10.69
CA ASN A 140 30.39 18.62 -11.57
C ASN A 140 30.51 18.98 -13.07
N ASN A 141 30.22 20.23 -13.44
CA ASN A 141 30.15 20.66 -14.85
C ASN A 141 31.27 21.64 -15.29
N LEU A 142 32.23 21.97 -14.43
CA LEU A 142 33.33 22.91 -14.75
C LEU A 142 34.72 22.26 -14.81
N LYS A 143 35.56 22.78 -15.73
CA LYS A 143 37.02 22.62 -15.66
C LYS A 143 37.57 23.52 -14.54
N LEU A 144 37.91 22.93 -13.39
CA LEU A 144 38.40 23.56 -12.15
C LEU A 144 39.78 24.26 -12.25
N ALA A 145 40.23 24.64 -13.45
CA ALA A 145 41.58 25.16 -13.68
C ALA A 145 41.77 26.63 -13.25
N SER A 146 40.69 27.37 -13.00
CA SER A 146 40.73 28.79 -12.60
C SER A 146 40.17 28.98 -11.19
N PRO A 147 40.72 29.93 -10.40
CA PRO A 147 40.16 30.28 -9.09
C PRO A 147 38.69 30.72 -9.20
N SER A 148 37.82 30.22 -8.32
CA SER A 148 36.43 30.69 -8.23
C SER A 148 36.37 32.19 -7.93
N PRO A 149 35.49 32.96 -8.59
CA PRO A 149 35.25 34.35 -8.22
C PRO A 149 34.60 34.44 -6.83
N TYR A 150 34.87 35.54 -6.11
CA TYR A 150 34.15 35.88 -4.87
C TYR A 150 32.66 36.06 -5.20
N SER A 151 31.86 35.04 -4.89
CA SER A 151 30.44 34.97 -5.20
C SER A 151 29.61 34.65 -3.97
N ASN A 152 28.29 34.86 -4.06
CA ASN A 152 27.36 34.47 -2.99
C ASN A 152 27.46 32.98 -2.61
N ILE A 153 27.70 32.10 -3.60
CA ILE A 153 27.86 30.67 -3.37
C ILE A 153 29.07 30.38 -2.48
N GLU A 154 30.22 31.00 -2.79
CA GLU A 154 31.44 30.76 -2.03
C GLU A 154 31.38 31.40 -0.64
N LEU A 155 30.72 32.56 -0.52
CA LEU A 155 30.50 33.18 0.79
C LEU A 155 29.61 32.30 1.67
N GLN A 156 28.52 31.76 1.11
CA GLN A 156 27.66 30.83 1.85
C GLN A 156 28.43 29.58 2.29
N LYS A 157 29.17 28.96 1.36
CA LYS A 157 29.94 27.75 1.63
C LYS A 157 30.99 27.99 2.72
N TYR A 158 31.70 29.12 2.64
CA TYR A 158 32.67 29.53 3.65
C TYR A 158 32.00 29.72 5.02
N CYS A 159 30.89 30.45 5.08
CA CYS A 159 30.17 30.72 6.32
C CYS A 159 29.56 29.46 6.97
N GLU A 160 28.98 28.55 6.18
CA GLU A 160 28.51 27.24 6.68
C GLU A 160 29.68 26.44 7.27
N THR A 161 30.83 26.45 6.60
CA THR A 161 32.04 25.75 7.05
C THR A 161 32.61 26.37 8.33
N LEU A 162 32.68 27.70 8.41
CA LEU A 162 33.09 28.45 9.59
C LEU A 162 32.18 28.14 10.80
N ALA A 163 30.86 28.11 10.59
CA ALA A 163 29.89 27.77 11.63
C ALA A 163 30.05 26.32 12.13
N ALA A 164 30.25 25.37 11.20
CA ALA A 164 30.50 23.98 11.54
C ALA A 164 31.82 23.78 12.30
N GLU A 165 32.91 24.43 11.87
CA GLU A 165 34.19 24.39 12.58
C GLU A 165 34.07 25.00 13.98
N PHE A 166 33.37 26.13 14.11
CA PHE A 166 33.16 26.78 15.39
C PHE A 166 32.33 25.92 16.35
N ARG A 167 31.31 25.21 15.85
CA ARG A 167 30.58 24.17 16.60
C ARG A 167 31.55 23.12 17.14
N ASP A 168 32.37 22.55 16.27
CA ASP A 168 33.24 21.42 16.62
C ASP A 168 34.29 21.82 17.65
N LYS A 169 34.82 23.04 17.56
CA LYS A 169 35.81 23.56 18.51
C LYS A 169 35.23 24.04 19.83
N THR A 170 33.98 24.51 19.87
CA THR A 170 33.43 25.19 21.06
C THR A 170 32.21 24.51 21.68
N ASN A 171 31.66 23.49 21.05
CA ASN A 171 30.39 22.83 21.40
C ASN A 171 29.22 23.84 21.57
N LEU A 172 29.27 24.96 20.83
CA LEU A 172 28.18 25.92 20.77
C LEU A 172 26.90 25.22 20.31
N ASN A 173 25.76 25.56 20.91
CA ASN A 173 24.48 25.15 20.36
C ASN A 173 24.24 25.97 19.09
N ILE A 174 24.56 25.40 17.93
CA ILE A 174 24.39 25.99 16.61
C ILE A 174 23.69 25.03 15.67
N ARG A 175 22.86 25.55 14.76
CA ARG A 175 22.27 24.80 13.65
C ARG A 175 22.32 25.61 12.37
N ILE A 176 22.37 24.92 11.24
CA ILE A 176 22.34 25.55 9.91
C ILE A 176 21.00 25.19 9.27
N LEU A 177 20.21 26.21 8.94
CA LEU A 177 18.91 26.06 8.28
C LEU A 177 19.07 26.47 6.81
N ARG A 178 18.92 25.52 5.90
CA ARG A 178 18.93 25.74 4.45
C ARG A 178 17.50 25.99 3.99
N LEU A 179 17.16 27.26 3.81
CA LEU A 179 15.81 27.73 3.50
C LEU A 179 15.54 27.66 2.00
N GLY A 180 14.38 27.09 1.62
CA GLY A 180 13.85 27.14 0.25
C GLY A 180 13.48 28.56 -0.20
N SER A 181 13.17 28.73 -1.49
CA SER A 181 12.72 30.02 -2.02
C SER A 181 11.37 30.39 -1.38
N THR A 182 11.35 31.49 -0.63
CA THR A 182 10.15 31.94 0.07
C THR A 182 9.15 32.59 -0.89
N ILE A 183 7.89 32.18 -0.81
CA ILE A 183 6.75 32.76 -1.54
C ILE A 183 5.61 33.09 -0.57
N GLY A 184 4.71 33.99 -0.95
CA GLY A 184 3.50 34.29 -0.17
C GLY A 184 3.07 35.75 -0.24
N LYS A 185 1.95 36.06 0.43
CA LYS A 185 1.20 37.32 0.30
C LYS A 185 2.01 38.59 0.60
N GLY A 186 3.00 38.50 1.50
CA GLY A 186 3.84 39.62 1.89
C GLY A 186 5.10 39.85 1.04
N ILE A 187 5.35 39.04 0.01
CA ILE A 187 6.61 39.02 -0.75
C ILE A 187 6.43 39.76 -2.08
N LEU A 188 6.97 40.98 -2.16
CA LEU A 188 6.88 41.83 -3.35
C LEU A 188 7.82 41.39 -4.48
N LYS A 189 9.01 40.90 -4.14
CA LYS A 189 9.98 40.36 -5.08
C LYS A 189 10.50 39.04 -4.53
N ILE A 190 10.45 38.00 -5.35
CA ILE A 190 10.95 36.67 -5.02
C ILE A 190 12.44 36.65 -5.37
N ASP A 191 13.28 36.15 -4.45
CA ASP A 191 14.73 36.16 -4.61
C ASP A 191 15.19 35.27 -5.79
N ASN A 192 14.46 34.20 -6.08
CA ASN A 192 14.70 33.36 -7.25
C ASN A 192 14.11 34.02 -8.51
N GLU A 193 15.00 34.56 -9.35
CA GLU A 193 14.64 35.28 -10.59
C GLU A 193 13.83 34.43 -11.57
N ILE A 194 14.03 33.10 -11.62
CA ILE A 194 13.24 32.21 -12.49
C ILE A 194 11.79 32.20 -12.01
N ILE A 195 11.56 31.93 -10.72
CA ILE A 195 10.21 31.92 -10.13
C ILE A 195 9.56 33.30 -10.19
N HIS A 196 10.32 34.36 -9.93
CA HIS A 196 9.87 35.74 -10.08
C HIS A 196 9.37 35.99 -11.50
N SER A 197 10.14 35.61 -12.52
CA SER A 197 9.78 35.79 -13.92
C SER A 197 8.56 34.97 -14.34
N LEU A 198 8.42 33.74 -13.85
CA LEU A 198 7.26 32.88 -14.13
C LEU A 198 5.95 33.51 -13.63
N ILE A 199 5.92 33.93 -12.36
CA ILE A 199 4.71 34.50 -11.74
C ILE A 199 4.41 35.88 -12.36
N LYS A 200 5.44 36.68 -12.63
CA LYS A 200 5.28 37.96 -13.32
C LYS A 200 4.69 37.78 -14.73
N ASP A 201 5.20 36.83 -15.50
CA ASP A 201 4.67 36.55 -16.83
C ASP A 201 3.24 36.01 -16.76
N ALA A 202 2.94 35.12 -15.81
CA ALA A 202 1.60 34.60 -15.59
C ALA A 202 0.56 35.69 -15.28
N THR A 203 0.96 36.72 -14.54
CA THR A 203 0.07 37.80 -14.07
C THR A 203 0.04 39.04 -14.97
N GLN A 204 0.96 39.17 -15.93
CA GLN A 204 1.13 40.40 -16.72
C GLN A 204 1.19 40.17 -18.23
N LYS A 205 1.34 38.92 -18.70
CA LYS A 205 1.51 38.59 -20.13
C LYS A 205 0.54 37.47 -20.54
N PRO A 206 0.21 37.37 -21.84
CA PRO A 206 -0.60 36.27 -22.36
C PRO A 206 0.15 34.92 -22.40
N GLN A 207 1.48 34.93 -22.23
CA GLN A 207 2.31 33.73 -22.27
C GLN A 207 3.38 33.73 -21.19
N ILE A 208 3.59 32.59 -20.54
CA ILE A 208 4.71 32.36 -19.63
C ILE A 208 5.95 31.98 -20.45
N VAL A 209 7.02 32.75 -20.34
CA VAL A 209 8.26 32.46 -21.08
C VAL A 209 9.18 31.56 -20.23
N ILE A 210 9.43 30.35 -20.69
CA ILE A 210 10.40 29.42 -20.10
C ILE A 210 11.68 29.43 -20.93
N LYS A 211 12.82 29.68 -20.28
CA LYS A 211 14.14 29.59 -20.91
C LYS A 211 14.68 28.16 -20.81
N GLY A 212 14.94 27.49 -21.93
CA GLY A 212 15.31 26.07 -21.98
C GLY A 212 14.10 25.13 -21.85
N GLU A 213 14.31 23.91 -21.35
CA GLU A 213 13.27 22.86 -21.28
C GLU A 213 12.36 22.94 -20.05
N GLY A 214 12.68 23.80 -19.08
CA GLY A 214 11.86 23.97 -17.87
C GLY A 214 11.99 22.86 -16.82
N LEU A 215 13.05 22.05 -16.88
CA LEU A 215 13.29 20.92 -15.95
C LEU A 215 13.93 21.32 -14.60
N ASP A 216 14.13 22.61 -14.34
CA ASP A 216 14.83 23.07 -13.12
C ASP A 216 14.02 22.84 -11.86
N LEU A 217 14.62 22.21 -10.86
CA LEU A 217 13.99 21.92 -9.59
C LEU A 217 14.07 23.10 -8.62
N HIS A 218 12.91 23.60 -8.21
CA HIS A 218 12.74 24.65 -7.23
C HIS A 218 12.16 24.09 -5.94
N SER A 219 12.83 24.35 -4.83
CA SER A 219 12.33 24.08 -3.48
C SER A 219 11.67 25.36 -2.95
N LEU A 220 10.35 25.36 -2.83
CA LEU A 220 9.56 26.52 -2.41
C LEU A 220 9.12 26.38 -0.95
N ILE A 221 8.81 27.49 -0.27
CA ILE A 221 8.22 27.48 1.07
C ILE A 221 7.36 28.74 1.29
N ASP A 222 6.21 28.58 1.95
CA ASP A 222 5.37 29.72 2.32
C ASP A 222 6.04 30.61 3.38
N GLU A 223 5.82 31.93 3.34
CA GLU A 223 6.38 32.88 4.31
C GLU A 223 6.02 32.51 5.77
N LYS A 224 4.79 32.03 6.02
CA LYS A 224 4.31 31.67 7.37
C LYS A 224 5.01 30.40 7.87
N ASP A 225 5.12 29.42 6.99
CA ASP A 225 5.74 28.12 7.25
C ASP A 225 7.25 28.26 7.47
N ALA A 226 7.91 29.15 6.72
CA ALA A 226 9.32 29.49 6.91
C ALA A 226 9.57 30.13 8.28
N VAL A 227 8.75 31.11 8.68
CA VAL A 227 8.84 31.77 10.00
C VAL A 227 8.63 30.77 11.14
N TYR A 228 7.59 29.95 11.04
CA TYR A 228 7.30 28.89 12.01
C TYR A 228 8.46 27.89 12.10
N GLY A 229 9.01 27.48 10.97
CA GLY A 229 10.14 26.55 10.88
C GLY A 229 11.41 27.09 11.53
N ILE A 230 11.78 28.32 11.21
CA ILE A 230 12.98 28.95 11.80
C ILE A 230 12.87 29.02 13.32
N LEU A 231 11.73 29.48 13.84
CA LEU A 231 11.50 29.56 15.29
C LEU A 231 11.52 28.19 15.95
N LYS A 232 10.74 27.23 15.43
CA LYS A 232 10.62 25.87 15.98
C LYS A 232 11.95 25.14 16.01
N LEU A 233 12.69 25.18 14.90
CA LEU A 233 13.99 24.51 14.79
C LEU A 233 15.04 25.19 15.65
N THR A 234 14.97 26.50 15.86
CA THR A 234 15.89 27.21 16.76
C THR A 234 15.65 26.88 18.22
N PHE A 235 14.39 26.80 18.64
CA PHE A 235 14.04 26.54 20.04
C PHE A 235 14.18 25.07 20.44
N SER A 236 14.08 24.15 19.49
CA SER A 236 14.31 22.73 19.73
C SER A 236 15.77 22.44 20.12
N ASP A 237 15.97 21.59 21.13
CA ASP A 237 17.32 21.07 21.46
C ASP A 237 17.73 19.91 20.55
N LYS A 238 16.77 19.25 19.89
CA LYS A 238 17.03 18.12 18.97
C LYS A 238 17.76 18.54 17.69
N THR A 239 17.84 19.85 17.42
CA THR A 239 18.48 20.42 16.24
C THR A 239 19.91 20.89 16.51
N LYS A 240 20.40 20.74 17.75
CA LYS A 240 21.75 21.15 18.13
C LYS A 240 22.79 20.43 17.28
N GLY A 241 23.55 21.20 16.51
CA GLY A 241 24.64 20.72 15.67
C GLY A 241 24.22 20.28 14.28
N GLU A 242 22.93 20.33 13.96
CA GLU A 242 22.38 19.80 12.72
C GLU A 242 22.43 20.81 11.56
N VAL A 243 22.50 20.27 10.33
CA VAL A 243 22.22 20.99 9.09
C VAL A 243 20.85 20.50 8.60
N ILE A 244 19.91 21.41 8.36
CA ILE A 244 18.50 21.08 8.18
C ILE A 244 17.96 21.78 6.94
N THR A 245 17.32 21.02 6.06
CA THR A 245 16.55 21.57 4.93
C THR A 245 15.20 22.06 5.42
N LEU A 246 14.89 23.34 5.23
CA LEU A 246 13.60 23.95 5.55
C LEU A 246 12.96 24.45 4.25
N ALA A 247 12.15 23.58 3.63
CA ALA A 247 11.39 23.86 2.43
C ALA A 247 10.05 23.09 2.49
N ASN A 248 9.18 23.26 1.50
CA ASN A 248 8.09 22.33 1.27
C ASN A 248 8.65 20.94 0.93
N LYS A 249 7.87 19.89 1.21
CA LYS A 249 8.34 18.51 1.06
C LYS A 249 8.69 18.15 -0.39
N ASN A 250 8.01 18.75 -1.35
CA ASN A 250 8.16 18.47 -2.76
C ASN A 250 9.04 19.53 -3.44
N ASN A 251 9.89 19.09 -4.38
CA ASN A 251 10.53 19.98 -5.35
C ASN A 251 9.61 20.14 -6.56
N TYR A 252 9.65 21.30 -7.21
CA TYR A 252 8.80 21.59 -8.35
C TYR A 252 9.65 22.00 -9.54
N THR A 253 9.40 21.42 -10.72
CA THR A 253 10.06 21.87 -11.95
C THR A 253 9.55 23.25 -12.38
N THR A 254 10.37 24.06 -13.05
CA THR A 254 9.92 25.31 -13.70
C THR A 254 8.64 25.08 -14.51
N LEU A 255 8.58 23.97 -15.25
CA LEU A 255 7.44 23.58 -16.07
C LEU A 255 6.20 23.24 -15.23
N SER A 256 6.34 22.49 -14.13
CA SER A 256 5.21 22.17 -13.24
C SER A 256 4.59 23.41 -12.61
N ILE A 257 5.42 24.39 -12.22
CA ILE A 257 4.96 25.67 -11.68
C ILE A 257 4.21 26.46 -12.76
N ALA A 258 4.74 26.49 -13.99
CA ALA A 258 4.10 27.18 -15.11
C ALA A 258 2.72 26.59 -15.45
N TYR A 259 2.58 25.26 -15.50
CA TYR A 259 1.27 24.62 -15.70
C TYR A 259 0.31 24.91 -14.56
N LYS A 260 0.78 24.90 -13.30
CA LYS A 260 -0.07 25.26 -12.17
C LYS A 260 -0.56 26.71 -12.23
N LEU A 261 0.28 27.63 -12.71
CA LEU A 261 -0.11 29.03 -12.94
C LEU A 261 -1.14 29.19 -14.06
N LEU A 262 -1.11 28.34 -15.09
CA LEU A 262 -2.16 28.30 -16.12
C LEU A 262 -3.48 27.74 -15.57
N GLU A 263 -3.42 26.69 -14.75
CA GLU A 263 -4.60 26.07 -14.09
C GLU A 263 -5.34 27.08 -13.19
N LEU A 264 -4.59 27.97 -12.53
CA LEU A 264 -5.14 29.02 -11.68
C LEU A 264 -5.85 30.15 -12.46
N ASN A 265 -5.97 30.08 -13.79
CA ASN A 265 -6.68 31.06 -14.60
C ASN A 265 -6.13 32.50 -14.39
N THR A 266 -4.82 32.65 -14.58
CA THR A 266 -4.11 33.93 -14.60
C THR A 266 -4.20 34.59 -15.99
N GLU A 267 -3.51 35.71 -16.25
CA GLU A 267 -3.51 36.36 -17.58
C GLU A 267 -2.90 35.48 -18.68
N ALA A 268 -1.96 34.61 -18.31
CA ALA A 268 -1.30 33.74 -19.26
C ALA A 268 -2.20 32.55 -19.65
N GLN A 269 -2.26 32.27 -20.95
CA GLN A 269 -3.03 31.16 -21.52
C GLN A 269 -2.15 30.07 -22.14
N SER A 270 -0.85 30.31 -22.26
CA SER A 270 0.09 29.36 -22.87
C SER A 270 1.51 29.54 -22.34
N ILE A 271 2.35 28.54 -22.59
CA ILE A 271 3.78 28.55 -22.26
C ILE A 271 4.57 28.69 -23.57
N LYS A 272 5.58 29.56 -23.58
CA LYS A 272 6.51 29.74 -24.68
C LYS A 272 7.92 29.38 -24.25
N PHE A 273 8.52 28.40 -24.91
CA PHE A 273 9.93 28.05 -24.71
C PHE A 273 10.84 28.95 -25.55
N VAL A 274 11.94 29.41 -24.97
CA VAL A 274 13.00 30.16 -25.66
C VAL A 274 14.36 29.56 -25.33
N GLU A 275 15.29 29.58 -26.28
CA GLU A 275 16.65 29.08 -26.06
C GLU A 275 17.38 29.89 -24.98
N ASN A 276 18.26 29.21 -24.24
CA ASN A 276 19.11 29.81 -23.23
C ASN A 276 20.59 29.54 -23.58
N PRO A 277 21.22 30.39 -24.42
CA PRO A 277 22.56 30.13 -24.93
C PRO A 277 23.66 30.22 -23.85
N ASP A 278 23.38 30.89 -22.73
CA ASP A 278 24.34 31.10 -21.64
C ASP A 278 24.35 29.95 -20.61
N ARG A 279 23.59 28.87 -20.86
CA ARG A 279 23.36 27.83 -19.86
C ARG A 279 23.98 26.49 -20.24
N ASP A 280 24.82 25.97 -19.33
CA ASP A 280 25.32 24.60 -19.41
C ASP A 280 24.19 23.58 -19.22
N PHE A 281 24.16 22.57 -20.08
CA PHE A 281 23.18 21.49 -20.04
C PHE A 281 23.39 20.65 -18.76
N ILE A 282 22.42 20.66 -17.85
CA ILE A 282 22.44 19.83 -16.64
C ILE A 282 21.75 18.51 -16.99
N MET A 283 22.52 17.45 -17.29
CA MET A 283 21.97 16.11 -17.57
C MET A 283 21.22 15.51 -16.38
N GLN A 284 21.63 15.83 -15.14
CA GLN A 284 21.07 15.27 -13.90
C GLN A 284 21.30 16.23 -12.72
N ASP A 285 20.31 16.41 -11.82
CA ASP A 285 20.50 17.12 -10.54
C ASP A 285 21.29 16.23 -9.58
N LEU A 286 22.47 16.69 -9.15
CA LEU A 286 23.38 15.91 -8.29
C LEU A 286 23.36 16.40 -6.83
N TYR A 287 22.46 17.31 -6.48
CA TYR A 287 22.35 17.83 -5.12
C TYR A 287 21.70 16.83 -4.16
N VAL A 288 22.45 16.42 -3.14
CA VAL A 288 21.94 15.63 -2.01
C VAL A 288 21.48 16.58 -0.89
N PRO A 289 20.18 16.66 -0.57
CA PRO A 289 19.67 17.57 0.45
C PRO A 289 20.02 17.13 1.87
N ALA A 290 20.15 18.10 2.79
CA ALA A 290 20.27 17.84 4.22
C ALA A 290 18.94 17.28 4.79
N PRO A 291 18.93 16.63 5.97
CA PRO A 291 17.72 16.14 6.61
C PRO A 291 16.61 17.19 6.64
N HIS A 292 15.42 16.82 6.19
CA HIS A 292 14.29 17.72 6.13
C HIS A 292 13.78 18.11 7.53
N ALA A 293 13.27 19.33 7.68
CA ALA A 293 12.77 19.88 8.94
C ALA A 293 11.67 19.02 9.61
N SER A 294 10.95 18.21 8.83
CA SER A 294 9.96 17.25 9.34
C SER A 294 10.55 16.19 10.26
N LYS A 295 11.82 15.81 10.09
CA LYS A 295 12.54 14.93 11.03
C LYS A 295 12.60 15.52 12.45
N TYR A 296 12.52 16.84 12.56
CA TYR A 296 12.56 17.59 13.82
C TYR A 296 11.17 18.09 14.25
N GLY A 297 10.11 17.51 13.68
CA GLY A 297 8.72 17.76 14.04
C GLY A 297 8.10 19.00 13.39
N TRP A 298 8.77 19.69 12.47
CA TRP A 298 8.14 20.76 11.68
C TRP A 298 7.20 20.18 10.63
N THR A 299 6.03 20.78 10.44
CA THR A 299 5.02 20.31 9.48
C THR A 299 4.57 21.48 8.62
N GLN A 300 4.70 21.34 7.30
CA GLN A 300 4.13 22.29 6.34
C GLN A 300 2.63 22.45 6.58
N GLN A 301 2.14 23.67 6.69
CA GLN A 301 0.72 23.99 6.89
C GLN A 301 0.05 24.52 5.63
N VAL A 302 0.81 25.24 4.78
CA VAL A 302 0.28 25.90 3.58
C VAL A 302 0.64 25.08 2.35
N THR A 303 -0.34 24.78 1.51
CA THR A 303 -0.12 24.04 0.26
C THR A 303 0.55 24.92 -0.80
N LEU A 304 1.20 24.32 -1.81
CA LEU A 304 1.78 25.12 -2.91
C LEU A 304 0.71 25.97 -3.62
N GLU A 305 -0.48 25.41 -3.84
CA GLU A 305 -1.58 26.12 -4.51
C GLU A 305 -1.98 27.37 -3.72
N GLU A 306 -2.20 27.23 -2.41
CA GLU A 306 -2.49 28.38 -1.53
C GLU A 306 -1.35 29.40 -1.53
N SER A 307 -0.09 28.97 -1.48
CA SER A 307 1.05 29.89 -1.53
C SER A 307 1.18 30.60 -2.87
N LEU A 308 0.87 29.93 -3.99
CA LEU A 308 0.83 30.55 -5.32
C LEU A 308 -0.33 31.54 -5.43
N ILE A 309 -1.52 31.20 -4.92
CA ILE A 309 -2.67 32.11 -4.84
C ILE A 309 -2.30 33.37 -4.04
N ASP A 310 -1.76 33.19 -2.84
CA ASP A 310 -1.30 34.29 -1.96
C ASP A 310 -0.27 35.16 -2.70
N GLN A 311 0.66 34.53 -3.42
CA GLN A 311 1.70 35.24 -4.18
C GLN A 311 1.13 35.97 -5.40
N ILE A 312 0.20 35.37 -6.15
CA ILE A 312 -0.48 35.95 -7.31
C ILE A 312 -1.23 37.21 -6.88
N HIS A 313 -1.99 37.14 -5.78
CA HIS A 313 -2.67 38.32 -5.22
C HIS A 313 -1.71 39.49 -5.00
N THR A 314 -0.50 39.24 -4.47
CA THR A 314 0.50 40.30 -4.30
C THR A 314 0.89 40.99 -5.61
N TYR A 315 1.02 40.24 -6.72
CA TYR A 315 1.38 40.82 -8.02
C TYR A 315 0.20 41.55 -8.65
N TYR A 316 -1.02 41.04 -8.48
CA TYR A 316 -2.25 41.70 -8.93
C TYR A 316 -2.50 43.01 -8.17
N ASP A 317 -2.28 43.01 -6.86
CA ASP A 317 -2.37 44.21 -6.00
C ASP A 317 -1.34 45.27 -6.44
N ASP A 318 -0.10 44.86 -6.75
CA ASP A 318 0.97 45.76 -7.22
C ASP A 318 0.62 46.46 -8.54
N ILE A 319 -0.16 45.80 -9.41
CA ILE A 319 -0.66 46.37 -10.68
C ILE A 319 -2.11 46.85 -10.62
N SER A 320 -2.71 46.93 -9.42
CA SER A 320 -4.08 47.44 -9.18
C SER A 320 -5.17 46.70 -9.97
N LYS A 321 -5.01 45.40 -10.20
CA LYS A 321 -5.99 44.55 -10.89
C LYS A 321 -6.72 43.63 -9.90
N THR A 322 -8.01 43.39 -10.15
CA THR A 322 -8.83 42.42 -9.41
C THR A 322 -8.80 41.05 -10.07
N TRP A 323 -8.66 39.98 -9.28
CA TRP A 323 -8.65 38.60 -9.76
C TRP A 323 -9.83 37.84 -9.13
N ASP A 324 -10.80 37.43 -9.96
CA ASP A 324 -11.98 36.65 -9.55
C ASP A 324 -11.61 35.15 -9.54
N TYR A 325 -10.99 34.69 -8.46
CA TYR A 325 -10.80 33.27 -8.19
C TYR A 325 -11.82 32.81 -7.15
N ALA A 326 -12.58 31.75 -7.46
CA ALA A 326 -13.55 31.17 -6.54
C ALA A 326 -12.81 30.45 -5.40
N GLU A 327 -12.61 31.14 -4.27
CA GLU A 327 -12.01 30.56 -3.07
C GLU A 327 -12.74 29.26 -2.66
N LYS A 328 -12.01 28.14 -2.62
CA LYS A 328 -12.42 26.99 -1.82
C LYS A 328 -12.46 27.45 -0.35
N PRO A 329 -13.49 27.10 0.44
CA PRO A 329 -13.68 27.67 1.76
C PRO A 329 -12.51 27.31 2.68
N GLN A 330 -11.70 28.33 3.01
CA GLN A 330 -10.71 28.26 4.08
C GLN A 330 -11.44 28.01 5.40
N LYS A 331 -11.02 26.97 6.13
CA LYS A 331 -11.41 26.79 7.54
C LYS A 331 -10.81 27.91 8.36
N SER A 332 -11.59 28.97 8.57
CA SER A 332 -11.30 29.92 9.63
C SER A 332 -11.41 29.21 10.98
N ILE A 333 -10.29 29.10 11.70
CA ILE A 333 -10.34 28.86 13.14
C ILE A 333 -10.79 30.18 13.74
N THR A 334 -12.10 30.35 13.85
CA THR A 334 -12.70 31.37 14.69
C THR A 334 -12.86 30.79 16.08
N ASP A 335 -12.14 31.38 17.04
CA ASP A 335 -12.39 31.19 18.46
C ASP A 335 -13.84 31.57 18.77
N SER A 336 -14.70 30.55 18.85
CA SER A 336 -16.01 30.64 19.47
C SER A 336 -16.09 29.60 20.57
N VAL A 337 -15.53 29.95 21.72
CA VAL A 337 -15.87 29.29 22.97
C VAL A 337 -17.33 29.60 23.26
N LYS A 338 -18.22 28.73 22.77
CA LYS A 338 -19.50 28.50 23.42
C LYS A 338 -19.32 27.28 24.30
N THR A 339 -19.12 27.52 25.58
CA THR A 339 -19.28 26.50 26.62
C THR A 339 -20.71 25.99 26.57
N SER A 340 -20.97 24.89 25.86
CA SER A 340 -22.13 24.06 26.18
C SER A 340 -21.74 23.22 27.39
N LYS A 341 -22.53 23.31 28.46
CA LYS A 341 -22.42 22.36 29.57
C LYS A 341 -22.66 20.97 28.98
N THR A 342 -21.63 20.13 29.00
CA THR A 342 -21.77 18.73 28.60
C THR A 342 -22.66 18.02 29.62
N LYS A 343 -23.32 16.92 29.23
CA LYS A 343 -24.06 16.05 30.17
C LYS A 343 -23.19 15.58 31.35
N LEU A 344 -21.87 15.54 31.15
CA LEU A 344 -20.88 15.26 32.20
C LEU A 344 -20.74 16.45 33.18
N GLY A 345 -20.84 17.68 32.69
CA GLY A 345 -20.89 18.90 33.51
C GLY A 345 -22.16 19.02 34.36
N GLU A 346 -23.33 18.60 33.85
CA GLU A 346 -24.56 18.52 34.66
C GLU A 346 -24.51 17.39 35.70
N PHE A 347 -23.89 16.26 35.35
CA PHE A 347 -23.65 15.16 36.28
C PHE A 347 -22.71 15.58 37.44
N PHE A 348 -21.62 16.29 37.12
CA PHE A 348 -20.74 16.88 38.15
C PHE A 348 -21.43 17.98 38.96
N ASP A 349 -22.27 18.83 38.35
CA ASP A 349 -23.08 19.83 39.07
C ASP A 349 -24.06 19.16 40.06
N HIS A 350 -24.65 18.02 39.69
CA HIS A 350 -25.52 17.24 40.57
C HIS A 350 -24.78 16.55 41.71
N ILE A 351 -23.56 16.06 41.46
CA ILE A 351 -22.70 15.44 42.49
C ILE A 351 -22.12 16.50 43.44
N LEU A 352 -21.84 17.71 42.96
CA LEU A 352 -21.29 18.82 43.76
C LEU A 352 -22.36 19.68 44.44
N HIS A 353 -23.63 19.60 44.00
CA HIS A 353 -24.76 20.33 44.60
C HIS A 353 -24.96 20.14 46.12
N PRO A 354 -24.71 18.95 46.72
CA PRO A 354 -24.76 18.79 48.17
C PRO A 354 -23.52 19.38 48.89
N LEU A 355 -22.36 19.48 48.23
CA LEU A 355 -21.13 20.02 48.80
C LEU A 355 -21.11 21.57 48.82
N ASN A 356 -21.75 22.22 47.83
CA ASN A 356 -21.86 23.68 47.76
C ASN A 356 -22.89 24.31 48.72
N ARG A 357 -23.64 23.51 49.50
CA ARG A 357 -24.55 24.01 50.55
C ARG A 357 -23.88 24.20 51.92
N VAL A 358 -22.59 23.88 52.06
CA VAL A 358 -21.85 24.00 53.34
C VAL A 358 -21.14 25.35 53.49
N SER A 359 -21.05 26.16 52.42
CA SER A 359 -20.41 27.48 52.44
C SER A 359 -21.44 28.62 52.30
N ALA A 360 -22.29 28.79 53.31
CA ALA A 360 -23.04 30.02 53.52
C ALA A 360 -23.02 30.37 55.01
N PRO A 361 -22.66 31.60 55.41
CA PRO A 361 -22.62 31.97 56.82
C PRO A 361 -24.05 32.11 57.33
N LYS A 362 -24.50 31.16 58.15
CA LYS A 362 -25.71 31.33 58.95
C LYS A 362 -25.33 31.76 60.36
N ASN A 363 -25.65 33.00 60.69
CA ASN A 363 -25.67 33.55 62.03
C ASN A 363 -26.76 32.84 62.85
N HIS A 364 -26.36 31.94 63.75
CA HIS A 364 -27.11 31.63 64.97
C HIS A 364 -26.14 31.21 66.10
N PRO A 365 -26.46 31.52 67.36
CA PRO A 365 -25.53 31.40 68.48
C PRO A 365 -25.18 29.94 68.81
N ARG A 366 -23.91 29.71 69.12
CA ARG A 366 -23.31 28.42 69.44
C ARG A 366 -23.74 27.94 70.82
N GLU A 367 -24.39 26.77 70.89
CA GLU A 367 -24.21 25.88 72.04
C GLU A 367 -23.00 24.97 71.76
N LYS A 368 -22.01 25.00 72.66
CA LYS A 368 -20.84 24.15 72.62
C LYS A 368 -21.26 22.71 72.90
N LYS A 369 -21.26 21.84 71.89
CA LYS A 369 -21.05 20.40 72.10
C LYS A 369 -19.56 20.11 71.96
N GLU A 370 -19.00 19.48 72.99
CA GLU A 370 -17.63 18.98 72.98
C GLU A 370 -17.43 18.03 71.80
N VAL A 371 -16.45 18.35 70.97
CA VAL A 371 -16.11 17.57 69.79
C VAL A 371 -15.18 16.44 70.21
N SER A 372 -15.65 15.20 70.11
CA SER A 372 -14.85 14.01 70.36
C SER A 372 -13.77 13.84 69.28
N TRP A 373 -12.51 14.11 69.65
CA TRP A 373 -11.34 13.94 68.76
C TRP A 373 -11.21 12.51 68.19
N GLY A 374 -11.69 11.49 68.90
CA GLY A 374 -11.70 10.10 68.42
C GLY A 374 -12.65 9.86 67.24
N GLN A 375 -13.77 10.59 67.16
CA GLN A 375 -14.68 10.52 66.01
C GLN A 375 -14.14 11.28 64.80
N ILE A 376 -13.49 12.43 65.00
CA ILE A 376 -12.85 13.19 63.92
C ILE A 376 -11.68 12.41 63.32
N LEU A 377 -10.83 11.79 64.15
CA LEU A 377 -9.72 10.97 63.66
C LEU A 377 -10.20 9.72 62.91
N LYS A 378 -11.29 9.08 63.36
CA LYS A 378 -11.91 7.97 62.63
C LYS A 378 -12.51 8.41 61.30
N THR A 379 -13.29 9.50 61.27
CA THR A 379 -13.90 9.97 60.01
C THR A 379 -12.84 10.45 59.03
N SER A 380 -11.83 11.21 59.47
CA SER A 380 -10.72 11.62 58.60
C SER A 380 -9.86 10.44 58.13
N ALA A 381 -9.58 9.44 58.96
CA ALA A 381 -8.91 8.21 58.53
C ALA A 381 -9.74 7.41 57.51
N ILE A 382 -11.06 7.32 57.68
CA ILE A 382 -11.96 6.68 56.71
C ILE A 382 -12.02 7.48 55.41
N THR A 383 -12.06 8.81 55.46
CA THR A 383 -12.04 9.66 54.27
C THR A 383 -10.69 9.55 53.54
N ILE A 384 -9.56 9.55 54.25
CA ILE A 384 -8.24 9.35 53.68
C ILE A 384 -8.14 7.95 53.05
N ALA A 385 -8.59 6.91 53.74
CA ALA A 385 -8.64 5.55 53.20
C ALA A 385 -9.55 5.46 51.97
N ALA A 386 -10.71 6.13 51.96
CA ALA A 386 -11.61 6.16 50.81
C ALA A 386 -10.99 6.91 49.62
N VAL A 387 -10.29 8.03 49.85
CA VAL A 387 -9.58 8.78 48.80
C VAL A 387 -8.43 7.95 48.24
N LEU A 388 -7.64 7.30 49.10
CA LEU A 388 -6.56 6.40 48.71
C LEU A 388 -7.09 5.19 47.93
N LEU A 389 -8.18 4.56 48.38
CA LEU A 389 -8.80 3.42 47.70
C LEU A 389 -9.43 3.83 46.36
N THR A 390 -10.01 5.04 46.29
CA THR A 390 -10.52 5.58 45.03
C THR A 390 -9.39 5.88 44.05
N TYR A 391 -8.29 6.47 44.52
CA TYR A 391 -7.14 6.85 43.69
C TYR A 391 -6.29 5.65 43.25
N PHE A 392 -6.03 4.68 44.13
CA PHE A 392 -5.13 3.55 43.86
C PHE A 392 -5.83 2.29 43.36
N LEU A 393 -7.15 2.15 43.54
CA LEU A 393 -7.90 0.96 43.11
C LEU A 393 -8.99 1.31 42.10
N ILE A 394 -9.92 2.20 42.44
CA ILE A 394 -11.12 2.46 41.62
C ILE A 394 -10.76 3.20 40.32
N TYR A 395 -9.95 4.26 40.39
CA TYR A 395 -9.56 5.05 39.23
C TYR A 395 -8.77 4.23 38.19
N PRO A 396 -7.74 3.45 38.56
CA PRO A 396 -7.05 2.57 37.61
C PRO A 396 -7.98 1.47 37.06
N LEU A 397 -8.88 0.90 37.86
CA LEU A 397 -9.82 -0.14 37.41
C LEU A 397 -10.81 0.39 36.36
N ILE A 398 -11.34 1.59 36.57
CA ILE A 398 -12.21 2.29 35.62
C ILE A 398 -11.42 2.67 34.37
N GLY A 399 -10.20 3.19 34.52
CA GLY A 399 -9.33 3.55 33.40
C GLY A 399 -8.97 2.35 32.52
N THR A 400 -8.71 1.19 33.14
CA THR A 400 -8.39 -0.07 32.44
C THR A 400 -9.60 -0.58 31.66
N THR A 401 -10.79 -0.63 32.28
CA THR A 401 -12.01 -1.13 31.62
C THR A 401 -12.51 -0.21 30.51
N LEU A 402 -12.58 1.10 30.74
CA LEU A 402 -12.95 2.07 29.70
C LEU A 402 -11.94 2.10 28.55
N GLY A 403 -10.64 2.05 28.86
CA GLY A 403 -9.60 2.02 27.85
C GLY A 403 -9.68 0.79 26.94
N LEU A 404 -9.92 -0.40 27.50
CA LEU A 404 -10.13 -1.62 26.72
C LEU A 404 -11.38 -1.55 25.81
N ILE A 405 -12.48 -0.96 26.30
CA ILE A 405 -13.69 -0.76 25.49
C ILE A 405 -13.41 0.22 24.33
N ILE A 406 -12.69 1.32 24.59
CA ILE A 406 -12.33 2.29 23.55
C ILE A 406 -11.41 1.65 22.52
N ILE A 407 -10.39 0.89 22.94
CA ILE A 407 -9.50 0.13 22.04
C ILE A 407 -10.34 -0.78 21.15
N SER A 408 -11.23 -1.59 21.73
CA SER A 408 -12.08 -2.51 20.96
C SER A 408 -12.96 -1.76 19.94
N ASN A 409 -13.65 -0.70 20.36
CA ASN A 409 -14.55 0.04 19.47
C ASN A 409 -13.80 0.79 18.36
N THR A 410 -12.70 1.46 18.68
CA THR A 410 -11.87 2.15 17.69
C THR A 410 -11.24 1.16 16.72
N SER A 411 -10.85 -0.03 17.19
CA SER A 411 -10.25 -1.06 16.35
C SER A 411 -11.28 -1.73 15.42
N LYS A 412 -12.51 -1.99 15.89
CA LYS A 412 -13.62 -2.43 15.03
C LYS A 412 -13.91 -1.42 13.92
N ASN A 413 -13.93 -0.13 14.25
CA ASN A 413 -14.09 0.94 13.25
C ASN A 413 -12.89 1.10 12.31
N LEU A 414 -11.74 0.49 12.62
CA LEU A 414 -10.55 0.49 11.79
C LEU A 414 -10.54 -0.71 10.84
N GLN A 415 -11.12 -1.85 11.24
CA GLN A 415 -11.18 -3.12 10.50
C GLN A 415 -11.62 -2.93 9.04
N ASP A 416 -12.68 -2.14 8.82
CA ASP A 416 -13.22 -1.88 7.48
C ASP A 416 -12.46 -0.79 6.72
N SER A 417 -11.55 -0.08 7.38
CA SER A 417 -10.94 1.15 6.85
C SER A 417 -9.42 1.13 6.77
N VAL A 418 -8.67 0.19 7.37
CA VAL A 418 -7.19 0.15 7.33
C VAL A 418 -6.67 0.20 5.89
N PHE A 419 -7.30 -0.53 4.98
CA PHE A 419 -6.94 -0.60 3.56
C PHE A 419 -7.70 0.42 2.70
N SER A 420 -8.54 1.26 3.30
CA SER A 420 -9.22 2.34 2.58
C SER A 420 -8.26 3.49 2.29
N MET A 421 -8.52 4.21 1.19
CA MET A 421 -7.66 5.28 0.64
C MET A 421 -7.57 6.53 1.55
N ASN A 422 -8.22 6.55 2.72
CA ASN A 422 -8.24 7.70 3.63
C ASN A 422 -7.19 7.58 4.75
N SER A 423 -5.92 7.66 4.37
CA SER A 423 -4.75 7.50 5.25
C SER A 423 -4.79 8.43 6.49
N ALA A 424 -5.19 9.69 6.32
CA ALA A 424 -5.24 10.68 7.39
C ALA A 424 -6.27 10.37 8.49
N THR A 425 -7.39 9.72 8.15
CA THR A 425 -8.40 9.31 9.14
C THR A 425 -7.95 8.06 9.88
N ASN A 426 -7.34 7.11 9.17
CA ASN A 426 -6.80 5.88 9.76
C ASN A 426 -5.66 6.18 10.73
N GLU A 427 -4.76 7.10 10.39
CA GLU A 427 -3.65 7.49 11.25
C GLU A 427 -4.15 8.03 12.60
N LYS A 428 -5.19 8.89 12.60
CA LYS A 428 -5.80 9.41 13.84
C LYS A 428 -6.39 8.30 14.71
N LYS A 429 -7.06 7.33 14.09
CA LYS A 429 -7.65 6.19 14.80
C LYS A 429 -6.55 5.29 15.40
N ILE A 430 -5.46 5.03 14.68
CA ILE A 430 -4.31 4.27 15.21
C ILE A 430 -3.67 5.00 16.40
N LEU A 431 -3.44 6.31 16.28
CA LEU A 431 -2.93 7.13 17.39
C LEU A 431 -3.87 7.10 18.60
N GLN A 432 -5.18 7.08 18.38
CA GLN A 432 -6.15 6.93 19.46
C GLN A 432 -6.03 5.57 20.16
N ILE A 433 -5.82 4.48 19.41
CA ILE A 433 -5.60 3.14 19.99
C ILE A 433 -4.30 3.13 20.79
N GLU A 434 -3.19 3.60 20.21
CA GLU A 434 -1.85 3.66 20.84
C GLU A 434 -1.90 4.39 22.19
N ASN A 435 -2.48 5.60 22.22
CA ASN A 435 -2.63 6.39 23.44
C ASN A 435 -3.47 5.68 24.51
N ASN A 436 -4.52 4.95 24.12
CA ASN A 436 -5.34 4.21 25.08
C ASN A 436 -4.64 2.95 25.59
N VAL A 437 -3.89 2.25 24.73
CA VAL A 437 -3.07 1.10 25.14
C VAL A 437 -2.03 1.51 26.18
N GLU A 438 -1.35 2.65 25.98
CA GLU A 438 -0.39 3.19 26.95
C GLU A 438 -1.04 3.56 28.29
N ARG A 439 -2.22 4.18 28.26
CA ARG A 439 -3.01 4.51 29.46
C ARG A 439 -3.44 3.27 30.23
N VAL A 440 -3.91 2.24 29.52
CA VAL A 440 -4.33 0.97 30.14
C VAL A 440 -3.12 0.24 30.70
N SER A 441 -1.99 0.21 30.00
CA SER A 441 -0.73 -0.37 30.49
C SER A 441 -0.25 0.30 31.79
N THR A 442 -0.27 1.64 31.83
CA THR A 442 0.08 2.40 33.03
C THR A 442 -0.88 2.10 34.19
N SER A 443 -2.18 2.04 33.91
CA SER A 443 -3.22 1.74 34.90
C SER A 443 -3.08 0.31 35.45
N LEU A 444 -2.80 -0.66 34.59
CA LEU A 444 -2.60 -2.05 34.96
C LEU A 444 -1.34 -2.24 35.81
N ASN A 445 -0.24 -1.57 35.47
CA ASN A 445 0.98 -1.59 36.28
C ASN A 445 0.74 -1.04 37.68
N ASN A 446 -0.03 0.04 37.81
CA ASN A 446 -0.43 0.59 39.11
C ASN A 446 -1.32 -0.36 39.92
N LEU A 447 -1.99 -1.33 39.28
CA LEU A 447 -2.82 -2.35 39.92
C LEU A 447 -2.07 -3.66 40.24
N GLN A 448 -0.80 -3.80 39.87
CA GLN A 448 -0.05 -5.06 40.04
C GLN A 448 -0.09 -5.59 41.48
N TRP A 449 0.03 -4.69 42.48
CA TRP A 449 -0.04 -5.05 43.90
C TRP A 449 -1.41 -5.63 44.29
N ALA A 450 -2.50 -5.10 43.73
CA ALA A 450 -3.86 -5.53 44.02
C ALA A 450 -4.12 -6.94 43.46
N PHE A 451 -3.66 -7.22 42.24
CA PHE A 451 -3.77 -8.56 41.65
C PHE A 451 -2.98 -9.61 42.43
N ARG A 452 -1.80 -9.25 42.97
CA ARG A 452 -1.03 -10.13 43.87
C ARG A 452 -1.77 -10.38 45.19
N LEU A 453 -2.40 -9.36 45.75
CA LEU A 453 -3.12 -9.45 47.03
C LEU A 453 -4.39 -10.31 46.95
N VAL A 454 -5.10 -10.27 45.81
CA VAL A 454 -6.35 -11.05 45.58
C VAL A 454 -6.07 -12.43 44.96
N GLY A 455 -4.80 -12.80 44.74
CA GLY A 455 -4.43 -14.10 44.15
C GLY A 455 -4.83 -14.25 42.67
N LYS A 456 -5.02 -13.15 41.95
CA LYS A 456 -5.42 -13.11 40.52
C LYS A 456 -4.23 -12.85 39.59
N GLY A 457 -3.09 -13.48 39.86
CA GLY A 457 -1.86 -13.32 39.06
C GLY A 457 -2.01 -13.75 37.60
N SER A 458 -2.80 -14.79 37.34
CA SER A 458 -3.12 -15.26 35.99
C SER A 458 -3.85 -14.20 35.16
N LEU A 459 -4.88 -13.55 35.72
CA LEU A 459 -5.61 -12.46 35.05
C LEU A 459 -4.69 -11.26 34.74
N TYR A 460 -3.80 -10.89 35.67
CA TYR A 460 -2.81 -9.83 35.42
C TYR A 460 -1.86 -10.19 34.26
N ALA A 461 -1.35 -11.42 34.24
CA ALA A 461 -0.46 -11.89 33.17
C ALA A 461 -1.17 -11.87 31.80
N ASN A 462 -2.37 -12.42 31.72
CA ASN A 462 -3.18 -12.43 30.49
C ASN A 462 -3.55 -11.01 30.03
N THR A 463 -3.88 -10.10 30.94
CA THR A 463 -4.17 -8.70 30.59
C THR A 463 -2.91 -7.98 30.11
N THR A 464 -1.74 -8.29 30.67
CA THR A 464 -0.45 -7.73 30.23
C THR A 464 -0.09 -8.23 28.83
N GLN A 465 -0.28 -9.53 28.55
CA GLN A 465 -0.09 -10.11 27.21
C GLN A 465 -1.03 -9.48 26.19
N LEU A 466 -2.31 -9.33 26.52
CA LEU A 466 -3.30 -8.64 25.67
C LEU A 466 -2.85 -7.22 25.29
N LEU A 467 -2.33 -6.46 26.26
CA LEU A 467 -1.84 -5.11 26.01
C LEU A 467 -0.55 -5.10 25.17
N LEU A 468 0.38 -6.01 25.44
CA LEU A 468 1.60 -6.15 24.65
C LEU A 468 1.27 -6.50 23.19
N SER A 469 0.33 -7.42 22.95
CA SER A 469 -0.15 -7.72 21.60
C SER A 469 -0.80 -6.51 20.94
N ALA A 470 -1.58 -5.72 21.68
CA ALA A 470 -2.18 -4.50 21.15
C ALA A 470 -1.10 -3.46 20.76
N GLN A 471 -0.04 -3.30 21.57
CA GLN A 471 1.09 -2.42 21.26
C GLN A 471 1.77 -2.83 19.94
N TYR A 472 2.17 -4.09 19.83
CA TYR A 472 2.79 -4.60 18.61
C TYR A 472 1.87 -4.48 17.38
N ALA A 473 0.58 -4.76 17.54
CA ALA A 473 -0.40 -4.59 16.46
C ALA A 473 -0.51 -3.12 16.03
N THR A 474 -0.53 -2.16 16.96
CA THR A 474 -0.57 -0.73 16.63
C THR A 474 0.69 -0.22 15.96
N GLU A 475 1.88 -0.64 16.42
CA GLU A 475 3.16 -0.31 15.79
C GLU A 475 3.21 -0.84 14.35
N GLY A 476 2.84 -2.11 14.16
CA GLY A 476 2.81 -2.71 12.84
C GLY A 476 1.78 -2.06 11.92
N ALA A 477 0.57 -1.76 12.41
CA ALA A 477 -0.45 -1.08 11.63
C ALA A 477 -0.02 0.33 11.17
N LYS A 478 0.78 1.05 11.99
CA LYS A 478 1.36 2.35 11.61
C LYS A 478 2.36 2.22 10.46
N ASN A 479 3.27 1.24 10.54
CA ASN A 479 4.20 0.95 9.45
C ASN A 479 3.46 0.53 8.18
N MET A 480 2.40 -0.25 8.33
CA MET A 480 1.54 -0.70 7.25
C MET A 480 0.85 0.47 6.52
N LEU A 481 0.24 1.42 7.26
CA LEU A 481 -0.37 2.60 6.65
C LEU A 481 0.65 3.41 5.83
N GLY A 482 1.86 3.57 6.36
CA GLY A 482 2.94 4.26 5.66
C GLY A 482 3.43 3.52 4.41
N ALA A 483 3.19 2.22 4.32
CA ALA A 483 3.59 1.38 3.19
C ALA A 483 2.51 1.24 2.11
N ILE A 484 1.23 1.21 2.51
CA ILE A 484 0.08 1.15 1.58
C ILE A 484 -0.09 2.46 0.80
N THR A 485 0.38 3.58 1.34
CA THR A 485 0.09 4.93 0.81
C THR A 485 0.41 5.08 -0.70
N PRO A 486 1.59 4.69 -1.22
CA PRO A 486 1.86 4.84 -2.65
C PRO A 486 0.97 3.96 -3.53
N LEU A 487 0.63 2.75 -3.08
CA LEU A 487 -0.32 1.89 -3.80
C LEU A 487 -1.72 2.51 -3.80
N ALA A 488 -2.17 3.06 -2.67
CA ALA A 488 -3.46 3.75 -2.61
C ALA A 488 -3.50 4.97 -3.53
N GLN A 489 -2.40 5.72 -3.62
CA GLN A 489 -2.27 6.85 -4.55
C GLN A 489 -2.23 6.39 -6.00
N TYR A 490 -1.50 5.32 -6.33
CA TYR A 490 -1.55 4.70 -7.66
C TYR A 490 -2.98 4.34 -8.05
N ILE A 491 -3.72 3.64 -7.19
CA ILE A 491 -5.13 3.26 -7.42
C ILE A 491 -6.01 4.50 -7.61
N GLN A 492 -5.75 5.59 -6.87
CA GLN A 492 -6.53 6.82 -6.94
C GLN A 492 -6.30 7.58 -8.24
N ASP A 493 -5.03 7.66 -8.65
CA ASP A 493 -4.57 8.48 -9.75
C ASP A 493 -4.58 7.74 -11.09
N PHE A 494 -4.75 6.41 -11.06
CA PHE A 494 -4.71 5.58 -12.25
C PHE A 494 -5.87 5.91 -13.18
N GLU A 495 -5.50 6.46 -14.32
CA GLU A 495 -6.35 6.64 -15.49
C GLU A 495 -5.97 5.61 -16.56
N PRO A 496 -6.90 4.73 -16.97
CA PRO A 496 -6.67 3.74 -18.02
C PRO A 496 -6.25 4.38 -19.35
N SER A 497 -5.20 3.85 -19.98
CA SER A 497 -4.78 4.26 -21.32
C SER A 497 -5.66 3.69 -22.44
N VAL A 498 -6.29 2.55 -22.21
CA VAL A 498 -7.10 1.85 -23.20
C VAL A 498 -8.51 2.45 -23.23
N ASP A 499 -9.02 2.75 -24.43
CA ASP A 499 -10.40 3.16 -24.63
C ASP A 499 -11.28 1.97 -24.99
N PHE A 500 -12.50 1.94 -24.45
CA PHE A 500 -13.52 0.99 -24.86
C PHE A 500 -13.89 1.12 -26.35
N GLN A 501 -13.71 2.30 -26.94
CA GLN A 501 -14.03 2.57 -28.34
C GLN A 501 -12.82 2.58 -29.31
N SER A 502 -11.58 2.59 -28.81
CA SER A 502 -10.39 2.62 -29.68
C SER A 502 -9.15 1.99 -29.03
N SER A 503 -8.33 1.31 -29.84
CA SER A 503 -7.08 0.68 -29.40
C SER A 503 -5.90 1.66 -29.29
N THR A 504 -6.13 2.95 -29.50
CA THR A 504 -5.10 4.01 -29.36
C THR A 504 -4.99 4.50 -27.92
N PRO A 505 -3.78 4.60 -27.34
CA PRO A 505 -3.60 5.08 -25.98
C PRO A 505 -4.14 6.51 -25.76
N LYS A 506 -5.06 6.67 -24.80
CA LYS A 506 -5.62 7.96 -24.38
C LYS A 506 -4.65 8.85 -23.61
N THR A 507 -3.67 8.24 -22.93
CA THR A 507 -2.72 8.94 -22.08
C THR A 507 -1.31 8.35 -22.21
N THR A 508 -0.30 9.23 -22.15
CA THR A 508 1.11 8.84 -22.09
C THR A 508 1.63 8.72 -20.65
N ARG A 509 0.80 9.06 -19.65
CA ARG A 509 1.17 9.06 -18.23
C ARG A 509 1.77 7.71 -17.81
N GLU A 510 2.88 7.80 -17.09
CA GLU A 510 3.55 6.68 -16.43
C GLU A 510 3.35 6.80 -14.92
N TYR A 511 3.35 5.66 -14.25
CA TYR A 511 3.16 5.52 -12.80
C TYR A 511 4.38 4.89 -12.12
N THR A 512 5.53 4.85 -12.81
CA THR A 512 6.79 4.26 -12.34
C THR A 512 7.23 4.82 -10.99
N GLU A 513 6.99 6.12 -10.73
CA GLU A 513 7.28 6.73 -9.42
C GLU A 513 6.51 6.04 -8.28
N TYR A 514 5.20 5.80 -8.46
CA TYR A 514 4.42 5.07 -7.47
C TYR A 514 4.91 3.62 -7.31
N LEU A 515 5.25 2.94 -8.41
CA LEU A 515 5.76 1.56 -8.36
C LEU A 515 7.11 1.48 -7.62
N ASN A 516 8.00 2.45 -7.85
CA ASN A 516 9.26 2.55 -7.13
C ASN A 516 9.04 2.85 -5.65
N GLU A 517 8.11 3.75 -5.30
CA GLU A 517 7.76 4.01 -3.90
C GLU A 517 7.13 2.79 -3.20
N ILE A 518 6.34 1.98 -3.91
CA ILE A 518 5.81 0.70 -3.39
C ILE A 518 6.99 -0.23 -3.07
N SER A 519 7.93 -0.40 -4.00
CA SER A 519 9.13 -1.23 -3.82
C SER A 519 10.02 -0.73 -2.66
N ASP A 520 10.31 0.57 -2.64
CA ASP A 520 11.10 1.23 -1.61
C ASP A 520 10.47 1.10 -0.22
N ASN A 521 9.13 1.10 -0.13
CA ASN A 521 8.41 0.88 1.12
C ASN A 521 8.31 -0.59 1.54
N GLY A 522 8.86 -1.53 0.77
CA GLY A 522 8.85 -2.96 1.09
C GLY A 522 9.42 -3.27 2.48
N TYR A 523 10.43 -2.51 2.97
CA TYR A 523 10.95 -2.69 4.34
C TYR A 523 9.91 -2.35 5.42
N LYS A 524 9.06 -1.35 5.20
CA LYS A 524 7.98 -0.99 6.13
C LYS A 524 6.93 -2.09 6.19
N VAL A 525 6.62 -2.71 5.05
CA VAL A 525 5.71 -3.86 5.01
C VAL A 525 6.28 -5.04 5.78
N LYS A 526 7.57 -5.36 5.58
CA LYS A 526 8.26 -6.40 6.35
C LYS A 526 8.27 -6.11 7.86
N GLU A 527 8.53 -4.87 8.24
CA GLU A 527 8.49 -4.46 9.65
C GLU A 527 7.06 -4.55 10.23
N ALA A 528 6.05 -4.13 9.46
CA ALA A 528 4.65 -4.25 9.84
C ALA A 528 4.24 -5.72 10.06
N ALA A 529 4.54 -6.59 9.09
CA ALA A 529 4.26 -8.01 9.16
C ALA A 529 4.96 -8.68 10.35
N TYR A 530 6.23 -8.35 10.60
CA TYR A 530 6.96 -8.85 11.76
C TYR A 530 6.28 -8.45 13.08
N LYS A 531 5.96 -7.16 13.26
CA LYS A 531 5.31 -6.65 14.47
C LYS A 531 3.93 -7.26 14.68
N ILE A 532 3.12 -7.37 13.62
CA ILE A 532 1.80 -7.97 13.70
C ILE A 532 1.88 -9.48 13.94
N SER A 533 2.88 -10.17 13.39
CA SER A 533 3.15 -11.57 13.69
C SER A 533 3.51 -11.79 15.17
N LEU A 534 4.33 -10.92 15.75
CA LEU A 534 4.59 -10.93 17.20
C LEU A 534 3.30 -10.70 18.00
N ALA A 535 2.46 -9.75 17.59
CA ALA A 535 1.16 -9.51 18.21
C ALA A 535 0.29 -10.77 18.18
N ASN A 536 0.22 -11.45 17.02
CA ASN A 536 -0.54 -12.68 16.83
C ASN A 536 0.01 -13.84 17.68
N GLY A 537 1.33 -13.98 17.77
CA GLY A 537 1.98 -14.97 18.63
C GLY A 537 1.65 -14.78 20.12
N VAL A 538 1.65 -13.53 20.59
CA VAL A 538 1.32 -13.19 21.98
C VAL A 538 -0.18 -13.35 22.28
N ILE A 539 -1.07 -12.86 21.40
CA ILE A 539 -2.52 -12.91 21.64
C ILE A 539 -3.07 -14.34 21.63
N ASN A 540 -2.43 -15.26 20.89
CA ASN A 540 -2.83 -16.67 20.87
C ASN A 540 -2.56 -17.39 22.18
N GLN A 541 -1.61 -16.91 23.00
CA GLN A 541 -1.34 -17.44 24.33
C GLN A 541 -2.34 -16.94 25.39
N VAL A 542 -3.14 -15.91 25.08
CA VAL A 542 -4.10 -15.31 26.01
C VAL A 542 -5.30 -16.25 26.21
N ASN A 543 -5.53 -16.67 27.45
CA ASN A 543 -6.67 -17.49 27.85
C ASN A 543 -7.89 -16.61 28.18
N ILE A 544 -8.89 -16.65 27.31
CA ILE A 544 -10.12 -15.86 27.42
C ILE A 544 -10.91 -16.19 28.70
N ASN A 545 -10.81 -17.42 29.21
CA ASN A 545 -11.56 -17.87 30.38
C ASN A 545 -11.12 -17.20 31.69
N GLU A 546 -9.88 -16.68 31.73
CA GLU A 546 -9.33 -15.96 32.87
C GLU A 546 -9.97 -14.57 33.07
N PHE A 547 -10.56 -14.01 32.01
CA PHE A 547 -11.22 -12.71 32.05
C PHE A 547 -12.64 -12.79 32.62
N PRO A 548 -13.11 -11.71 33.29
CA PRO A 548 -14.51 -11.59 33.72
C PRO A 548 -15.49 -11.74 32.56
N SER A 549 -16.64 -12.38 32.80
CA SER A 549 -17.64 -12.70 31.75
C SER A 549 -18.02 -11.49 30.88
N PHE A 550 -18.18 -10.32 31.49
CA PHE A 550 -18.53 -9.08 30.78
C PHE A 550 -17.45 -8.53 29.83
N THR A 551 -16.22 -9.06 29.87
CA THR A 551 -15.10 -8.65 28.99
C THR A 551 -14.68 -9.70 27.97
N ARG A 552 -15.17 -10.94 28.08
CA ARG A 552 -14.73 -12.06 27.24
C ARG A 552 -14.97 -11.79 25.75
N ASP A 553 -16.12 -11.25 25.40
CA ASP A 553 -16.46 -10.90 24.01
C ASP A 553 -15.55 -9.80 23.44
N THR A 554 -15.16 -8.84 24.28
CA THR A 554 -14.21 -7.78 23.93
C THR A 554 -12.82 -8.35 23.65
N VAL A 555 -12.34 -9.25 24.51
CA VAL A 555 -11.04 -9.92 24.34
C VAL A 555 -11.05 -10.81 23.11
N SER A 556 -12.13 -11.58 22.88
CA SER A 556 -12.30 -12.38 21.66
C SER A 556 -12.26 -11.51 20.41
N SER A 557 -13.01 -10.40 20.40
CA SER A 557 -13.03 -9.47 19.26
C SER A 557 -11.63 -8.91 18.94
N ILE A 558 -10.82 -8.61 19.96
CA ILE A 558 -9.44 -8.13 19.78
C ILE A 558 -8.56 -9.25 19.20
N LYS A 559 -8.71 -10.48 19.71
CA LYS A 559 -7.99 -11.66 19.22
C LYS A 559 -8.28 -11.92 17.73
N ASP A 560 -9.56 -11.91 17.36
CA ASP A 560 -9.98 -12.13 15.99
C ASP A 560 -9.44 -11.03 15.05
N LEU A 561 -9.51 -9.77 15.49
CA LEU A 561 -8.97 -8.65 14.72
C LEU A 561 -7.45 -8.75 14.50
N ILE A 562 -6.66 -9.06 15.54
CA ILE A 562 -5.21 -9.22 15.40
C ILE A 562 -4.88 -10.38 14.46
N THR A 563 -5.64 -11.48 14.56
CA THR A 563 -5.49 -12.64 13.67
C THR A 563 -5.76 -12.27 12.22
N GLN A 564 -6.86 -11.55 11.95
CA GLN A 564 -7.20 -11.07 10.60
C GLN A 564 -6.18 -10.06 10.07
N LEU A 565 -5.74 -9.12 10.92
CA LEU A 565 -4.71 -8.15 10.57
C LEU A 565 -3.39 -8.85 10.22
N ASN A 566 -3.04 -9.93 10.93
CA ASN A 566 -1.87 -10.75 10.60
C ASN A 566 -2.00 -11.39 9.23
N THR A 567 -3.11 -12.07 8.95
CA THR A 567 -3.35 -12.69 7.64
C THR A 567 -3.34 -11.65 6.52
N GLY A 568 -4.06 -10.53 6.68
CA GLY A 568 -4.11 -9.46 5.67
C GLY A 568 -2.74 -8.80 5.42
N THR A 569 -1.94 -8.62 6.47
CA THR A 569 -0.60 -8.02 6.34
C THR A 569 0.39 -8.97 5.67
N GLN A 570 0.33 -10.27 5.98
CA GLN A 570 1.15 -11.30 5.32
C GLN A 570 0.81 -11.36 3.82
N THR A 571 -0.48 -11.45 3.47
CA THR A 571 -0.93 -11.43 2.07
C THR A 571 -0.47 -10.16 1.34
N PHE A 572 -0.60 -8.99 1.98
CA PHE A 572 -0.13 -7.74 1.37
C PHE A 572 1.40 -7.69 1.20
N GLN A 573 2.16 -8.25 2.15
CA GLN A 573 3.60 -8.39 2.04
C GLN A 573 4.00 -9.22 0.81
N GLU A 574 3.32 -10.35 0.59
CA GLU A 574 3.53 -11.19 -0.57
C GLU A 574 3.23 -10.41 -1.86
N ILE A 575 2.09 -9.72 -1.93
CA ILE A 575 1.68 -8.93 -3.11
C ILE A 575 2.68 -7.82 -3.43
N VAL A 576 3.09 -7.02 -2.45
CA VAL A 576 4.03 -5.90 -2.66
C VAL A 576 5.40 -6.37 -3.13
N ALA A 577 5.78 -7.63 -2.85
CA ALA A 577 7.06 -8.18 -3.30
C ALA A 577 7.15 -8.30 -4.83
N PHE A 578 6.04 -8.58 -5.53
CA PHE A 578 6.03 -8.82 -6.97
C PHE A 578 5.20 -7.82 -7.78
N LEU A 579 4.25 -7.10 -7.17
CA LEU A 579 3.31 -6.24 -7.89
C LEU A 579 3.98 -5.18 -8.77
N PRO A 580 5.03 -4.44 -8.31
CA PRO A 580 5.72 -3.47 -9.15
C PRO A 580 6.33 -4.09 -10.41
N ASP A 581 6.92 -5.27 -10.30
CA ASP A 581 7.53 -5.98 -11.42
C ASP A 581 6.46 -6.41 -12.42
N LEU A 582 5.34 -6.99 -11.94
CA LEU A 582 4.22 -7.39 -12.81
C LEU A 582 3.59 -6.19 -13.54
N LEU A 583 3.65 -4.99 -12.95
CA LEU A 583 3.18 -3.76 -13.57
C LEU A 583 4.24 -3.07 -14.44
N GLY A 584 5.37 -3.73 -14.69
CA GLY A 584 6.42 -3.26 -15.58
C GLY A 584 7.15 -2.02 -15.08
N ALA A 585 7.50 -1.98 -13.78
CA ALA A 585 8.26 -0.89 -13.18
C ALA A 585 9.62 -0.66 -13.86
N ASN A 586 10.32 -1.74 -14.23
CA ASN A 586 11.67 -1.69 -14.79
C ASN A 586 11.70 -1.97 -16.30
N GLU A 587 10.85 -2.89 -16.76
CA GLU A 587 10.76 -3.31 -18.15
C GLU A 587 9.33 -3.70 -18.51
N ARG A 588 9.00 -3.71 -19.80
CA ARG A 588 7.68 -4.12 -20.26
C ARG A 588 7.44 -5.59 -19.96
N GLN A 589 6.35 -5.87 -19.23
CA GLN A 589 5.86 -7.22 -19.00
C GLN A 589 4.78 -7.57 -20.03
N ARG A 590 4.80 -8.78 -20.58
CA ARG A 590 3.84 -9.28 -21.57
C ARG A 590 3.12 -10.52 -21.06
N TYR A 591 1.79 -10.43 -21.01
CA TYR A 591 0.91 -11.52 -20.60
C TYR A 591 0.10 -12.06 -21.77
N LEU A 592 0.04 -13.38 -21.88
CA LEU A 592 -0.86 -14.06 -22.81
C LEU A 592 -2.16 -14.43 -22.07
N VAL A 593 -3.27 -13.91 -22.57
CA VAL A 593 -4.62 -14.23 -22.07
C VAL A 593 -5.26 -15.25 -23.00
N LEU A 594 -5.54 -16.45 -22.50
CA LEU A 594 -6.17 -17.53 -23.25
C LEU A 594 -7.66 -17.61 -22.90
N LEU A 595 -8.51 -17.37 -23.89
CA LEU A 595 -9.96 -17.42 -23.71
C LEU A 595 -10.48 -18.77 -24.17
N GLN A 596 -11.23 -19.43 -23.29
CA GLN A 596 -11.62 -20.82 -23.41
C GLN A 596 -13.14 -20.99 -23.41
N ASN A 597 -13.60 -22.08 -24.02
CA ASN A 597 -14.98 -22.50 -23.99
C ASN A 597 -15.07 -23.87 -23.30
N GLU A 598 -15.48 -23.86 -22.04
CA GLU A 598 -15.61 -25.01 -21.17
C GLU A 598 -16.70 -26.00 -21.58
N SER A 599 -17.65 -25.58 -22.42
CA SER A 599 -18.62 -26.50 -23.03
C SER A 599 -17.96 -27.53 -23.98
N GLU A 600 -16.71 -27.27 -24.37
CA GLU A 600 -15.80 -28.20 -25.02
C GLU A 600 -14.56 -28.38 -24.15
N LEU A 601 -14.69 -29.13 -23.05
CA LEU A 601 -13.67 -29.21 -22.01
C LEU A 601 -12.31 -29.70 -22.53
N ARG A 602 -11.24 -29.00 -22.11
CA ARG A 602 -9.82 -29.31 -22.33
C ARG A 602 -9.08 -29.21 -21.00
N SER A 603 -7.79 -29.52 -21.00
CA SER A 603 -7.00 -29.67 -19.77
C SER A 603 -7.01 -28.44 -18.86
N THR A 604 -6.94 -27.23 -19.43
CA THR A 604 -6.82 -25.96 -18.71
C THR A 604 -8.14 -25.17 -18.61
N GLY A 605 -9.29 -25.76 -18.94
CA GLY A 605 -10.57 -25.04 -18.93
C GLY A 605 -11.50 -25.39 -20.08
N GLY A 606 -11.01 -25.40 -21.31
CA GLY A 606 -11.89 -25.53 -22.47
C GLY A 606 -11.20 -25.34 -23.80
N TRP A 607 -11.99 -25.40 -24.87
CA TRP A 607 -11.51 -25.15 -26.21
C TRP A 607 -11.03 -23.71 -26.34
N LEU A 608 -9.80 -23.49 -26.81
CA LEU A 608 -9.28 -22.15 -27.05
C LEU A 608 -10.08 -21.50 -28.19
N THR A 609 -10.75 -20.39 -27.89
CA THR A 609 -11.55 -19.65 -28.87
C THR A 609 -10.78 -18.43 -29.37
N SER A 610 -10.11 -17.74 -28.47
CA SER A 610 -9.41 -16.49 -28.76
C SER A 610 -8.19 -16.35 -27.85
N TYR A 611 -7.28 -15.47 -28.22
CA TYR A 611 -6.13 -15.12 -27.40
C TYR A 611 -5.94 -13.61 -27.35
N GLY A 612 -5.44 -13.13 -26.21
CA GLY A 612 -5.10 -11.75 -25.95
C GLY A 612 -3.61 -11.60 -25.61
N ILE A 613 -2.99 -10.51 -26.05
CA ILE A 613 -1.67 -10.08 -25.61
C ILE A 613 -1.85 -8.76 -24.88
N VAL A 614 -1.42 -8.72 -23.62
CA VAL A 614 -1.46 -7.53 -22.77
C VAL A 614 -0.03 -7.18 -22.38
N GLY A 615 0.46 -6.04 -22.83
CA GLY A 615 1.77 -5.51 -22.42
C GLY A 615 1.61 -4.35 -21.45
N ILE A 616 2.23 -4.46 -20.28
CA ILE A 616 2.22 -3.44 -19.23
C ILE A 616 3.63 -2.88 -19.07
N GLU A 617 3.74 -1.55 -19.02
CA GLU A 617 5.02 -0.85 -18.87
C GLU A 617 4.80 0.48 -18.14
N GLY A 618 5.62 0.74 -17.13
CA GLY A 618 5.51 1.93 -16.28
C GLY A 618 4.19 2.01 -15.52
N GLY A 619 3.60 0.87 -15.16
CA GLY A 619 2.31 0.80 -14.47
C GLY A 619 1.09 1.11 -15.35
N GLN A 620 1.25 1.08 -16.68
CA GLN A 620 0.20 1.39 -17.64
C GLN A 620 0.15 0.33 -18.75
N ILE A 621 -1.05 0.08 -19.29
CA ILE A 621 -1.23 -0.84 -20.41
C ILE A 621 -0.74 -0.15 -21.69
N ARG A 622 0.27 -0.72 -22.34
CA ARG A 622 0.90 -0.18 -23.56
C ARG A 622 0.61 -1.02 -24.81
N GLU A 623 0.21 -2.26 -24.63
CA GLU A 623 -0.10 -3.19 -25.70
C GLU A 623 -1.39 -3.92 -25.32
N LEU A 624 -2.38 -3.86 -26.20
CA LEU A 624 -3.58 -4.68 -26.13
C LEU A 624 -3.88 -5.19 -27.53
N PHE A 625 -3.91 -6.50 -27.67
CA PHE A 625 -4.25 -7.18 -28.90
C PHE A 625 -5.11 -8.37 -28.54
N VAL A 626 -6.27 -8.53 -29.19
CA VAL A 626 -7.14 -9.69 -29.03
C VAL A 626 -7.50 -10.18 -30.43
N ASP A 627 -7.40 -11.48 -30.65
CA ASP A 627 -7.69 -12.10 -31.94
C ASP A 627 -8.21 -13.52 -31.78
N ASP A 628 -8.86 -14.00 -32.84
CA ASP A 628 -9.36 -15.37 -32.91
C ASP A 628 -8.20 -16.37 -33.04
N ILE A 629 -8.34 -17.53 -32.40
CA ILE A 629 -7.27 -18.53 -32.39
C ILE A 629 -7.01 -19.14 -33.78
N TYR A 630 -8.03 -19.22 -34.65
CA TYR A 630 -7.89 -19.78 -35.98
C TYR A 630 -7.22 -18.81 -36.95
N ASN A 631 -7.34 -17.49 -36.70
CA ASN A 631 -6.53 -16.48 -37.40
C ASN A 631 -5.04 -16.68 -37.11
N ALA A 632 -4.68 -16.98 -35.86
CA ALA A 632 -3.30 -17.32 -35.49
C ALA A 632 -2.82 -18.61 -36.17
N ASP A 633 -3.59 -19.71 -36.08
CA ASP A 633 -3.25 -20.97 -36.75
C ASP A 633 -3.11 -20.81 -38.27
N GLY A 634 -4.03 -20.05 -38.90
CA GLY A 634 -3.98 -19.72 -40.32
C GLY A 634 -2.72 -18.92 -40.68
N THR A 635 -2.38 -17.92 -39.88
CA THR A 635 -1.18 -17.08 -40.07
C THR A 635 0.10 -17.92 -39.97
N LEU A 636 0.24 -18.75 -38.94
CA LEU A 636 1.39 -19.62 -38.76
C LEU A 636 1.56 -20.59 -39.94
N LYS A 637 0.44 -21.16 -40.40
CA LYS A 637 0.43 -22.04 -41.58
C LYS A 637 0.87 -21.33 -42.85
N VAL A 638 0.39 -20.11 -43.11
CA VAL A 638 0.78 -19.29 -44.27
C VAL A 638 2.27 -18.92 -44.20
N GLN A 639 2.80 -18.65 -43.01
CA GLN A 639 4.23 -18.40 -42.79
C GLN A 639 5.11 -19.66 -42.86
N GLY A 640 4.53 -20.84 -43.05
CA GLY A 640 5.25 -22.11 -43.06
C GLY A 640 5.82 -22.50 -41.69
N LYS A 641 5.29 -21.94 -40.60
CA LYS A 641 5.67 -22.25 -39.22
C LYS A 641 4.84 -23.46 -38.76
N THR A 642 5.51 -24.54 -38.39
CA THR A 642 4.87 -25.75 -37.88
C THR A 642 5.55 -26.20 -36.60
N PHE A 643 4.76 -26.68 -35.65
CA PHE A 643 5.21 -27.15 -34.35
C PHE A 643 4.87 -28.63 -34.20
N THR A 644 5.67 -29.38 -33.46
CA THR A 644 5.48 -30.84 -33.30
C THR A 644 4.65 -31.11 -32.05
N ALA A 645 3.61 -31.93 -32.18
CA ALA A 645 2.74 -32.27 -31.05
C ALA A 645 3.47 -33.13 -30.01
N PRO A 646 3.11 -33.05 -28.72
CA PRO A 646 3.61 -33.96 -27.70
C PRO A 646 3.41 -35.43 -28.09
N LYS A 647 4.33 -36.31 -27.70
CA LYS A 647 4.21 -37.74 -28.02
C LYS A 647 2.92 -38.36 -27.45
N SER A 648 2.48 -37.92 -26.28
CA SER A 648 1.21 -38.33 -25.67
C SER A 648 0.03 -37.95 -26.56
N MET A 649 -0.01 -36.71 -27.04
CA MET A 649 -1.03 -36.22 -27.98
C MET A 649 -0.99 -36.94 -29.34
N GLN A 650 0.19 -37.16 -29.91
CA GLN A 650 0.36 -37.90 -31.17
C GLN A 650 -0.24 -39.31 -31.07
N LYS A 651 0.00 -39.98 -29.95
CA LYS A 651 -0.51 -41.34 -29.69
C LYS A 651 -2.04 -41.33 -29.48
N ALA A 652 -2.53 -40.35 -28.73
CA ALA A 652 -3.94 -40.24 -28.37
C ALA A 652 -4.82 -39.85 -29.57
N LEU A 653 -4.41 -38.83 -30.33
CA LEU A 653 -5.23 -38.17 -31.35
C LEU A 653 -4.78 -38.47 -32.79
N GLY A 654 -3.59 -39.04 -32.98
CA GLY A 654 -3.03 -39.29 -34.32
C GLY A 654 -2.56 -38.02 -35.05
N ILE A 655 -2.41 -36.90 -34.34
CA ILE A 655 -2.03 -35.60 -34.89
C ILE A 655 -0.53 -35.37 -34.67
N THR A 656 0.23 -35.11 -35.74
CA THR A 656 1.69 -34.86 -35.67
C THR A 656 2.04 -33.38 -35.55
N THR A 657 1.22 -32.50 -36.12
CA THR A 657 1.36 -31.04 -36.05
C THR A 657 0.62 -30.48 -34.84
N TRP A 658 1.24 -29.60 -34.08
CA TRP A 658 0.62 -28.97 -32.92
C TRP A 658 0.08 -27.58 -33.27
N PRO A 659 -1.24 -27.44 -33.55
CA PRO A 659 -1.82 -26.12 -33.74
C PRO A 659 -1.88 -25.36 -32.40
N PHE A 660 -1.87 -24.03 -32.47
CA PHE A 660 -1.95 -23.16 -31.31
C PHE A 660 -3.27 -23.34 -30.55
N SER A 661 -4.36 -23.64 -31.27
CA SER A 661 -5.67 -23.99 -30.69
C SER A 661 -5.69 -25.22 -29.80
N LEU A 662 -4.61 -26.03 -29.80
CA LEU A 662 -4.48 -27.23 -28.95
C LEU A 662 -3.29 -27.13 -27.98
N ILE A 663 -2.76 -25.92 -27.75
CA ILE A 663 -1.56 -25.72 -26.91
C ILE A 663 -1.80 -26.14 -25.45
N ASN A 664 -3.05 -26.08 -24.99
CA ASN A 664 -3.47 -26.49 -23.66
C ASN A 664 -3.63 -28.01 -23.48
N TRP A 665 -2.86 -28.82 -24.22
CA TRP A 665 -2.81 -30.28 -24.05
C TRP A 665 -2.33 -30.68 -22.65
N TYR A 666 -1.36 -29.96 -22.10
CA TYR A 666 -0.90 -30.20 -20.74
C TYR A 666 -1.90 -29.59 -19.73
N PRO A 667 -2.25 -30.31 -18.65
CA PRO A 667 -3.09 -29.75 -17.60
C PRO A 667 -2.33 -28.74 -16.73
N ASP A 668 -0.99 -28.83 -16.70
CA ASP A 668 -0.15 -27.89 -15.99
C ASP A 668 -0.04 -26.60 -16.81
N LEU A 669 -0.50 -25.49 -16.24
CA LEU A 669 -0.49 -24.20 -16.91
C LEU A 669 0.94 -23.68 -17.15
N THR A 670 1.92 -24.05 -16.32
CA THR A 670 3.34 -23.68 -16.52
C THR A 670 3.91 -24.36 -17.76
N GLU A 671 3.53 -25.62 -18.04
CA GLU A 671 3.94 -26.30 -19.27
C GLU A 671 3.24 -25.70 -20.50
N THR A 672 1.99 -25.27 -20.34
CA THR A 672 1.25 -24.56 -21.40
C THR A 672 1.88 -23.20 -21.69
N GLU A 673 2.30 -22.47 -20.67
CA GLU A 673 3.01 -21.19 -20.78
C GLU A 673 4.32 -21.32 -21.54
N ALA A 674 5.19 -22.23 -21.11
CA ALA A 674 6.45 -22.53 -21.80
C ALA A 674 6.22 -23.01 -23.25
N SER A 675 5.13 -23.72 -23.52
CA SER A 675 4.79 -24.19 -24.87
C SER A 675 4.24 -23.09 -25.76
N ALA A 676 3.65 -22.03 -25.20
CA ALA A 676 3.03 -20.95 -25.96
C ALA A 676 4.04 -19.91 -26.49
N GLU A 677 5.19 -19.70 -25.83
CA GLU A 677 6.16 -18.67 -26.24
C GLU A 677 6.62 -18.78 -27.70
N PRO A 678 6.98 -19.98 -28.21
CA PRO A 678 7.39 -20.14 -29.61
C PRO A 678 6.30 -19.73 -30.61
N TYR A 679 5.02 -19.86 -30.25
CA TYR A 679 3.89 -19.46 -31.08
C TYR A 679 3.78 -17.94 -31.12
N ILE A 680 3.87 -17.27 -29.97
CA ILE A 680 3.81 -15.81 -29.87
C ILE A 680 4.98 -15.17 -30.62
N ALA A 681 6.19 -15.72 -30.47
CA ALA A 681 7.37 -15.31 -31.21
C ALA A 681 7.19 -15.50 -32.73
N ALA A 682 6.66 -16.63 -33.17
CA ALA A 682 6.39 -16.88 -34.58
C ALA A 682 5.32 -15.95 -35.17
N LEU A 683 4.31 -15.56 -34.38
CA LEU A 683 3.29 -14.58 -34.77
C LEU A 683 3.82 -13.13 -34.80
N GLY A 684 5.05 -12.88 -34.34
CA GLY A 684 5.65 -11.55 -34.26
C GLY A 684 5.00 -10.66 -33.19
N LYS A 685 4.48 -11.26 -32.12
CA LYS A 685 3.76 -10.58 -31.02
C LYS A 685 4.59 -10.42 -29.75
N GLY A 686 5.90 -10.69 -29.82
CA GLY A 686 6.81 -10.68 -28.68
C GLY A 686 7.64 -11.96 -28.63
N ASN A 687 8.86 -11.88 -28.08
CA ASN A 687 9.75 -13.04 -27.99
C ASN A 687 9.63 -13.80 -26.66
N ASP A 688 9.21 -13.10 -25.60
CA ASP A 688 9.12 -13.63 -24.25
C ASP A 688 7.73 -13.28 -23.67
N LEU A 689 7.18 -14.22 -22.90
CA LEU A 689 6.01 -14.01 -22.05
C LEU A 689 6.45 -13.95 -20.58
N ASP A 690 5.78 -13.14 -19.78
CA ASP A 690 6.01 -13.03 -18.33
C ASP A 690 4.94 -13.77 -17.52
N GLY A 691 3.87 -14.20 -18.19
CA GLY A 691 2.84 -15.06 -17.63
C GLY A 691 1.72 -15.39 -18.60
N VAL A 692 0.91 -16.37 -18.21
CA VAL A 692 -0.29 -16.79 -18.91
C VAL A 692 -1.48 -16.72 -17.97
N ILE A 693 -2.57 -16.14 -18.45
CA ILE A 693 -3.85 -16.04 -17.77
C ILE A 693 -4.88 -16.82 -18.60
N THR A 694 -5.64 -17.71 -17.97
CA THR A 694 -6.75 -18.42 -18.63
C THR A 694 -8.08 -17.93 -18.10
N THR A 695 -9.06 -17.80 -18.99
CA THR A 695 -10.44 -17.47 -18.64
C THR A 695 -11.39 -18.28 -19.50
N ASP A 696 -12.58 -18.56 -18.98
CA ASP A 696 -13.64 -19.25 -19.71
C ASP A 696 -14.95 -18.46 -19.77
N ILE A 697 -16.01 -19.06 -20.34
CA ILE A 697 -17.31 -18.40 -20.52
C ILE A 697 -18.01 -18.21 -19.18
N SER A 698 -17.84 -19.12 -18.23
CA SER A 698 -18.40 -19.00 -16.88
C SER A 698 -17.88 -17.75 -16.15
N PHE A 699 -16.58 -17.43 -16.27
CA PHE A 699 -16.06 -16.16 -15.77
C PHE A 699 -16.71 -14.95 -16.49
N MET A 700 -16.85 -15.01 -17.81
CA MET A 700 -17.50 -13.95 -18.59
C MET A 700 -18.95 -13.73 -18.17
N GLN A 701 -19.72 -14.79 -17.92
CA GLN A 701 -21.10 -14.70 -17.45
C GLN A 701 -21.21 -13.96 -16.12
N LYS A 702 -20.35 -14.28 -15.15
CA LYS A 702 -20.31 -13.58 -13.85
C LYS A 702 -20.04 -12.08 -14.00
N LEU A 703 -19.15 -11.71 -14.93
CA LEU A 703 -18.90 -10.30 -15.26
C LEU A 703 -20.11 -9.64 -15.92
N LEU A 704 -20.73 -10.30 -16.90
CA LEU A 704 -21.91 -9.79 -17.60
C LEU A 704 -23.10 -9.60 -16.64
N ASP A 705 -23.31 -10.52 -15.70
CA ASP A 705 -24.33 -10.40 -14.65
C ASP A 705 -24.13 -9.14 -13.81
N LYS A 706 -22.88 -8.87 -13.41
CA LYS A 706 -22.54 -7.67 -12.66
C LYS A 706 -22.69 -6.39 -13.48
N TRP A 707 -22.43 -6.46 -14.78
CA TRP A 707 -22.51 -5.31 -15.69
C TRP A 707 -23.89 -5.06 -16.30
N GLY A 708 -24.81 -6.02 -16.21
CA GLY A 708 -26.09 -5.99 -16.94
C GLY A 708 -25.95 -6.26 -18.44
N GLY A 709 -24.83 -6.84 -18.87
CA GLY A 709 -24.51 -7.13 -20.27
C GLY A 709 -23.49 -6.20 -20.93
N ILE A 710 -23.21 -6.47 -22.20
CA ILE A 710 -22.27 -5.71 -23.04
C ILE A 710 -22.73 -5.67 -24.50
N GLU A 711 -22.48 -4.56 -25.18
CA GLU A 711 -22.67 -4.45 -26.62
C GLU A 711 -21.50 -5.13 -27.34
N VAL A 712 -21.79 -5.96 -28.34
CA VAL A 712 -20.78 -6.64 -29.16
C VAL A 712 -20.92 -6.15 -30.61
N PRO A 713 -19.83 -5.74 -31.26
CA PRO A 713 -19.86 -5.33 -32.67
C PRO A 713 -20.53 -6.37 -33.57
N GLY A 714 -21.39 -5.92 -34.48
CA GLY A 714 -22.13 -6.79 -35.40
C GLY A 714 -23.40 -7.41 -34.81
N GLU A 715 -23.66 -7.24 -33.51
CA GLU A 715 -24.85 -7.76 -32.85
C GLU A 715 -25.92 -6.68 -32.62
N THR A 716 -27.18 -7.05 -32.82
CA THR A 716 -28.33 -6.16 -32.63
C THR A 716 -28.87 -6.17 -31.20
N GLU A 717 -28.55 -7.21 -30.44
CA GLU A 717 -28.98 -7.41 -29.06
C GLU A 717 -27.78 -7.25 -28.11
N ILE A 718 -28.05 -6.74 -26.91
CA ILE A 718 -27.06 -6.70 -25.83
C ILE A 718 -26.79 -8.14 -25.38
N ILE A 719 -25.51 -8.51 -25.28
CA ILE A 719 -25.11 -9.83 -24.79
C ILE A 719 -25.11 -9.81 -23.26
N THR A 720 -25.91 -10.69 -22.66
CA THR A 720 -26.07 -10.85 -21.21
C THR A 720 -25.63 -12.25 -20.79
N SER A 721 -25.52 -12.49 -19.49
CA SER A 721 -25.22 -13.84 -18.97
C SER A 721 -26.24 -14.89 -19.44
N ASP A 722 -27.53 -14.52 -19.49
CA ASP A 722 -28.64 -15.41 -19.86
C ASP A 722 -28.64 -15.81 -21.34
N ASN A 723 -28.31 -14.87 -22.24
CA ASN A 723 -28.39 -15.12 -23.68
C ASN A 723 -27.07 -15.59 -24.31
N LEU A 724 -25.95 -15.54 -23.57
CA LEU A 724 -24.61 -15.81 -24.09
C LEU A 724 -24.50 -17.22 -24.72
N TYR A 725 -24.89 -18.27 -23.99
CA TYR A 725 -24.82 -19.64 -24.52
C TYR A 725 -25.71 -19.84 -25.75
N SER A 726 -26.95 -19.36 -25.69
CA SER A 726 -27.89 -19.42 -26.81
C SER A 726 -27.31 -18.76 -28.05
N LYS A 727 -26.64 -17.61 -27.88
CA LYS A 727 -25.98 -16.90 -28.97
C LYS A 727 -24.77 -17.66 -29.52
N ILE A 728 -23.93 -18.23 -28.65
CA ILE A 728 -22.80 -19.07 -29.05
C ILE A 728 -23.27 -20.28 -29.87
N PHE A 729 -24.41 -20.87 -29.53
CA PHE A 729 -24.97 -22.00 -30.27
C PHE A 729 -25.50 -21.57 -31.64
N GLN A 730 -26.28 -20.50 -31.70
CA GLN A 730 -26.81 -19.95 -32.96
C GLN A 730 -25.69 -19.67 -33.97
N MET A 731 -24.61 -19.02 -33.52
CA MET A 731 -23.47 -18.68 -34.38
C MET A 731 -22.74 -19.92 -34.94
N HIS A 732 -22.93 -21.10 -34.34
CA HIS A 732 -22.37 -22.34 -34.88
C HIS A 732 -23.30 -23.04 -35.88
N GLU A 733 -24.62 -22.92 -35.73
CA GLU A 733 -25.58 -23.47 -36.70
C GLU A 733 -25.57 -22.69 -38.03
N ASP A 734 -25.36 -21.37 -37.96
CA ASP A 734 -25.26 -20.50 -39.14
C ASP A 734 -23.90 -20.62 -39.88
N PHE A 735 -22.99 -21.48 -39.41
CA PHE A 735 -21.68 -21.69 -40.00
C PHE A 735 -21.77 -22.37 -41.39
N THR A 736 -21.40 -21.64 -42.43
CA THR A 736 -21.20 -22.18 -43.79
C THR A 736 -19.70 -22.32 -44.09
N PRO A 737 -19.25 -23.39 -44.79
CA PRO A 737 -17.83 -23.54 -45.15
C PRO A 737 -17.32 -22.31 -45.92
N GLY A 738 -16.40 -21.55 -45.31
CA GLY A 738 -15.88 -20.28 -45.84
C GLY A 738 -16.37 -19.01 -45.14
N SER A 739 -17.34 -19.11 -44.22
CA SER A 739 -17.78 -18.00 -43.36
C SER A 739 -16.93 -17.90 -42.09
N THR A 740 -16.47 -16.69 -41.74
CA THR A 740 -15.72 -16.38 -40.51
C THR A 740 -16.63 -15.90 -39.37
N GLN A 741 -17.95 -15.87 -39.53
CA GLN A 741 -18.87 -15.18 -38.60
C GLN A 741 -18.81 -15.66 -37.14
N LYS A 742 -18.68 -16.98 -36.90
CA LYS A 742 -18.60 -17.56 -35.54
C LYS A 742 -17.34 -17.10 -34.79
N THR A 743 -16.20 -17.18 -35.46
CA THR A 743 -14.89 -16.81 -34.93
C THR A 743 -14.85 -15.32 -34.61
N THR A 744 -15.50 -14.50 -35.44
CA THR A 744 -15.60 -13.05 -35.21
C THR A 744 -16.38 -12.74 -33.93
N PHE A 745 -17.53 -13.37 -33.66
CA PHE A 745 -18.33 -13.06 -32.47
C PHE A 745 -17.62 -13.33 -31.14
N LEU A 746 -17.01 -14.51 -30.98
CA LEU A 746 -16.33 -14.85 -29.71
C LEU A 746 -15.08 -14.00 -29.50
N ALA A 747 -14.34 -13.71 -30.57
CA ALA A 747 -13.19 -12.80 -30.51
C ALA A 747 -13.63 -11.36 -30.22
N ASP A 748 -14.72 -10.89 -30.82
CA ASP A 748 -15.27 -9.56 -30.56
C ASP A 748 -15.80 -9.45 -29.13
N LEU A 749 -16.54 -10.44 -28.63
CA LEU A 749 -16.99 -10.50 -27.24
C LEU A 749 -15.80 -10.50 -26.28
N ALA A 750 -14.81 -11.36 -26.51
CA ALA A 750 -13.58 -11.42 -25.74
C ALA A 750 -12.88 -10.06 -25.71
N ASN A 751 -12.74 -9.43 -26.88
CA ASN A 751 -12.14 -8.12 -27.01
C ASN A 751 -12.92 -7.05 -26.24
N GLN A 752 -14.26 -7.04 -26.31
CA GLN A 752 -15.08 -6.11 -25.54
C GLN A 752 -14.93 -6.34 -24.03
N ILE A 753 -14.97 -7.58 -23.55
CA ILE A 753 -14.84 -7.88 -22.11
C ILE A 753 -13.45 -7.50 -21.60
N ILE A 754 -12.38 -7.90 -22.28
CA ILE A 754 -11.01 -7.55 -21.90
C ILE A 754 -10.83 -6.04 -21.93
N THR A 755 -11.28 -5.38 -23.00
CA THR A 755 -11.16 -3.91 -23.11
C THR A 755 -11.91 -3.22 -21.98
N LYS A 756 -13.14 -3.66 -21.64
CA LYS A 756 -13.91 -3.11 -20.52
C LYS A 756 -13.21 -3.28 -19.18
N LEU A 757 -12.66 -4.47 -18.90
CA LEU A 757 -11.89 -4.73 -17.68
C LEU A 757 -10.70 -3.79 -17.58
N LEU A 758 -9.92 -3.69 -18.65
CA LEU A 758 -8.69 -2.93 -18.71
C LEU A 758 -8.91 -1.41 -18.80
N SER A 759 -10.09 -0.96 -19.25
CA SER A 759 -10.50 0.45 -19.27
C SER A 759 -11.24 0.90 -18.01
N THR A 760 -11.50 0.00 -17.06
CA THR A 760 -12.18 0.32 -15.80
C THR A 760 -11.17 0.83 -14.77
N ASN A 761 -11.53 1.87 -14.01
CA ASN A 761 -10.66 2.38 -12.95
C ASN A 761 -10.42 1.30 -11.89
N ILE A 762 -9.23 1.26 -11.29
CA ILE A 762 -8.87 0.20 -10.34
C ILE A 762 -9.83 0.16 -9.14
N GLY A 763 -10.29 1.31 -8.66
CA GLY A 763 -11.29 1.38 -7.58
C GLY A 763 -12.60 0.63 -7.89
N ASP A 764 -13.08 0.71 -9.13
CA ASP A 764 -14.27 -0.04 -9.57
C ASP A 764 -13.94 -1.52 -9.82
N LEU A 765 -12.73 -1.82 -10.32
CA LEU A 765 -12.25 -3.20 -10.49
C LEU A 765 -12.17 -3.95 -9.14
N LEU A 766 -11.77 -3.27 -8.06
CA LEU A 766 -11.78 -3.83 -6.71
C LEU A 766 -13.19 -4.23 -6.25
N SER A 767 -14.24 -3.59 -6.75
CA SER A 767 -15.63 -3.99 -6.48
C SER A 767 -16.03 -5.32 -7.13
N LEU A 768 -15.24 -5.79 -8.11
CA LEU A 768 -15.36 -7.10 -8.73
C LEU A 768 -14.51 -8.17 -8.02
N GLY A 769 -13.80 -7.82 -6.94
CA GLY A 769 -12.81 -8.69 -6.29
C GLY A 769 -13.35 -10.09 -5.93
N SER A 770 -14.58 -10.18 -5.43
CA SER A 770 -15.19 -11.49 -5.14
C SER A 770 -15.41 -12.34 -6.38
N ILE A 771 -15.75 -11.75 -7.53
CA ILE A 771 -15.93 -12.48 -8.80
C ILE A 771 -14.59 -13.06 -9.25
N PHE A 772 -13.50 -12.30 -9.11
CA PHE A 772 -12.15 -12.78 -9.41
C PHE A 772 -11.73 -13.91 -8.47
N GLU A 773 -11.89 -13.71 -7.15
CA GLU A 773 -11.55 -14.72 -6.14
C GLU A 773 -12.34 -16.01 -6.30
N ASP A 774 -13.67 -15.93 -6.45
CA ASP A 774 -14.53 -17.09 -6.67
C ASP A 774 -14.12 -17.83 -7.95
N SER A 775 -13.82 -17.09 -9.03
CA SER A 775 -13.45 -17.71 -10.31
C SER A 775 -12.04 -18.29 -10.30
N LEU A 776 -11.11 -17.74 -9.52
CA LEU A 776 -9.79 -18.32 -9.28
C LEU A 776 -9.90 -19.63 -8.46
N ASN A 777 -10.69 -19.61 -7.39
CA ASN A 777 -10.95 -20.79 -6.55
C ASN A 777 -11.66 -21.90 -7.33
N GLU A 778 -12.64 -21.53 -8.14
CA GLU A 778 -13.38 -22.46 -9.00
C GLU A 778 -12.62 -22.83 -10.29
N LYS A 779 -11.44 -22.25 -10.55
CA LYS A 779 -10.63 -22.48 -11.76
C LYS A 779 -11.36 -22.19 -13.07
N HIS A 780 -12.23 -21.17 -13.06
CA HIS A 780 -12.75 -20.50 -14.24
C HIS A 780 -11.84 -19.33 -14.69
N LEU A 781 -10.96 -18.90 -13.79
CA LEU A 781 -9.84 -18.00 -14.02
C LEU A 781 -8.60 -18.67 -13.44
N GLN A 782 -7.48 -18.65 -14.15
CA GLN A 782 -6.19 -19.11 -13.63
C GLN A 782 -5.08 -18.19 -14.13
N ALA A 783 -3.98 -18.09 -13.39
CA ALA A 783 -2.85 -17.28 -13.81
C ALA A 783 -1.53 -17.84 -13.29
N THR A 784 -0.56 -18.01 -14.20
CA THR A 784 0.81 -18.38 -13.87
C THR A 784 1.78 -17.31 -14.37
N PHE A 785 2.88 -17.12 -13.66
CA PHE A 785 3.84 -16.04 -13.89
C PHE A 785 5.27 -16.57 -13.83
N LYS A 786 6.19 -15.97 -14.59
CA LYS A 786 7.63 -16.26 -14.48
C LYS A 786 8.27 -15.64 -13.23
N ASN A 787 7.73 -14.53 -12.75
CA ASN A 787 8.14 -13.94 -11.49
C ASN A 787 7.90 -14.95 -10.35
N THR A 788 8.96 -15.34 -9.65
CA THR A 788 8.92 -16.43 -8.66
C THR A 788 8.00 -16.12 -7.48
N ASP A 789 7.98 -14.86 -7.01
CA ASP A 789 7.14 -14.46 -5.88
C ASP A 789 5.65 -14.46 -6.28
N ALA A 790 5.33 -13.98 -7.49
CA ALA A 790 3.98 -14.06 -8.04
C ALA A 790 3.54 -15.52 -8.28
N PHE A 791 4.41 -16.35 -8.84
CA PHE A 791 4.14 -17.77 -9.04
C PHE A 791 3.79 -18.46 -7.72
N ASN A 792 4.63 -18.29 -6.69
CA ASN A 792 4.40 -18.90 -5.38
C ASN A 792 3.08 -18.41 -4.75
N PHE A 793 2.80 -17.10 -4.83
CA PHE A 793 1.56 -16.53 -4.31
C PHE A 793 0.30 -17.17 -4.92
N PHE A 794 0.28 -17.34 -6.25
CA PHE A 794 -0.81 -17.99 -6.97
C PHE A 794 -0.82 -19.51 -6.75
N ASN A 795 0.35 -20.15 -6.67
CA ASN A 795 0.47 -21.60 -6.51
C ASN A 795 0.03 -22.09 -5.12
N ASP A 796 0.39 -21.36 -4.06
CA ASP A 796 0.01 -21.68 -2.69
C ASP A 796 -1.51 -21.62 -2.48
N ARG A 797 -2.21 -20.85 -3.33
CA ARG A 797 -3.67 -20.72 -3.35
C ARG A 797 -4.34 -21.57 -4.43
N SER A 798 -3.59 -22.44 -5.11
CA SER A 798 -4.05 -23.30 -6.22
C SER A 798 -4.62 -22.55 -7.44
N TRP A 799 -4.25 -21.28 -7.60
CA TRP A 799 -4.65 -20.40 -8.70
C TRP A 799 -3.71 -20.47 -9.91
N SER A 800 -2.50 -20.98 -9.72
CA SER A 800 -1.49 -21.12 -10.79
C SER A 800 -1.86 -22.14 -11.87
N GLY A 801 -2.77 -23.07 -11.56
CA GLY A 801 -3.05 -24.22 -12.42
C GLY A 801 -1.86 -25.19 -12.57
N ALA A 802 -0.84 -25.10 -11.72
CA ALA A 802 0.29 -26.02 -11.74
C ALA A 802 -0.11 -27.39 -11.15
N LEU A 803 0.45 -28.47 -11.72
CA LEU A 803 0.31 -29.82 -11.16
C LEU A 803 1.60 -30.17 -10.42
N ASP A 804 1.71 -29.70 -9.18
CA ASP A 804 2.89 -29.94 -8.34
C ASP A 804 2.79 -31.23 -7.50
N SER A 805 3.83 -31.46 -6.69
CA SER A 805 3.96 -32.70 -5.93
C SER A 805 2.90 -32.91 -4.86
N ARG A 806 2.16 -31.87 -4.45
CA ARG A 806 1.08 -31.94 -3.45
C ARG A 806 -0.16 -32.67 -3.95
N TYR A 807 -0.21 -33.01 -5.24
CA TYR A 807 -1.29 -33.82 -5.81
C TYR A 807 -0.84 -35.27 -6.11
N ASN A 808 0.30 -35.71 -5.57
CA ASN A 808 0.79 -37.10 -5.69
C ASN A 808 0.10 -38.07 -4.71
N GLU A 809 -0.90 -37.63 -3.98
CA GLU A 809 -1.56 -38.41 -2.95
C GLU A 809 -2.89 -38.97 -3.47
N ALA A 810 -3.52 -38.29 -4.43
CA ALA A 810 -4.79 -38.64 -5.04
C ALA A 810 -4.68 -38.80 -6.57
N PRO A 811 -5.61 -39.52 -7.22
CA PRO A 811 -5.67 -39.54 -8.68
C PRO A 811 -6.26 -38.23 -9.21
N ILE A 812 -5.64 -37.67 -10.24
CA ILE A 812 -6.14 -36.48 -10.94
C ILE A 812 -6.77 -36.92 -12.25
N ALA A 813 -8.06 -36.61 -12.44
CA ALA A 813 -8.75 -36.88 -13.69
C ALA A 813 -8.77 -35.64 -14.56
N ILE A 814 -8.29 -35.78 -15.80
CA ILE A 814 -8.29 -34.74 -16.82
C ILE A 814 -9.06 -35.24 -18.04
N ASP A 815 -10.12 -34.51 -18.36
CA ASP A 815 -10.95 -34.71 -19.53
C ASP A 815 -10.44 -33.91 -20.73
N TRP A 816 -10.61 -34.51 -21.89
CA TRP A 816 -10.35 -33.95 -23.20
C TRP A 816 -11.49 -34.33 -24.15
N ASN A 817 -12.52 -33.48 -24.21
CA ASN A 817 -13.71 -33.74 -25.02
C ASN A 817 -13.42 -33.56 -26.52
N TRP A 818 -13.26 -34.66 -27.25
CA TRP A 818 -13.02 -34.69 -28.69
C TRP A 818 -14.30 -34.93 -29.53
N GLY A 819 -15.48 -34.66 -28.97
CA GLY A 819 -16.78 -34.90 -29.62
C GLY A 819 -17.20 -33.87 -30.66
N GLY A 820 -16.56 -32.69 -30.70
CA GLY A 820 -16.93 -31.59 -31.59
C GLY A 820 -18.33 -31.04 -31.34
N ASN A 821 -18.82 -31.16 -30.11
CA ASN A 821 -20.14 -30.73 -29.64
C ASN A 821 -20.02 -30.11 -28.24
N LYS A 822 -21.11 -29.56 -27.71
CA LYS A 822 -21.17 -28.94 -26.38
C LYS A 822 -21.64 -29.90 -25.29
N ALA A 823 -21.34 -31.20 -25.43
CA ALA A 823 -21.87 -32.24 -24.55
C ALA A 823 -21.57 -31.98 -23.07
N ASN A 824 -20.48 -31.29 -22.71
CA ASN A 824 -20.14 -30.98 -21.31
C ASN A 824 -21.26 -30.23 -20.55
N LEU A 825 -22.10 -29.45 -21.23
CA LEU A 825 -23.24 -28.75 -20.61
C LEU A 825 -24.39 -29.68 -20.21
N TYR A 826 -24.35 -30.92 -20.68
CA TYR A 826 -25.41 -31.92 -20.52
C TYR A 826 -24.92 -33.16 -19.76
N LEU A 827 -23.82 -33.05 -19.02
CA LEU A 827 -23.27 -34.16 -18.24
C LEU A 827 -23.56 -33.99 -16.75
N ASN A 828 -24.08 -35.05 -16.13
CA ASN A 828 -24.05 -35.19 -14.68
C ASN A 828 -22.93 -36.17 -14.31
N LYS A 829 -21.92 -35.70 -13.57
CA LYS A 829 -20.80 -36.53 -13.13
C LYS A 829 -20.91 -36.83 -11.65
N ASN A 830 -20.55 -38.06 -11.28
CA ASN A 830 -20.45 -38.49 -9.90
C ASN A 830 -19.11 -39.19 -9.69
N TYR A 831 -18.29 -38.60 -8.84
CA TYR A 831 -16.95 -39.05 -8.54
C TYR A 831 -16.93 -39.81 -7.22
N ASN A 832 -16.12 -40.87 -7.16
CA ASN A 832 -15.90 -41.61 -5.93
C ASN A 832 -14.44 -42.02 -5.80
N LEU A 833 -13.83 -41.65 -4.67
CA LEU A 833 -12.48 -42.03 -4.29
C LEU A 833 -12.52 -42.85 -3.00
N ALA A 834 -12.15 -44.11 -3.12
CA ALA A 834 -11.94 -45.00 -1.98
C ALA A 834 -10.44 -45.17 -1.72
N VAL A 835 -9.99 -44.74 -0.55
CA VAL A 835 -8.61 -44.89 -0.05
C VAL A 835 -8.61 -45.98 1.00
N ASN A 836 -7.84 -47.05 0.80
CA ASN A 836 -7.71 -48.15 1.73
C ASN A 836 -6.27 -48.26 2.23
N ILE A 837 -6.03 -47.74 3.43
CA ILE A 837 -4.73 -47.79 4.11
C ILE A 837 -4.60 -49.18 4.74
N GLN A 838 -3.77 -50.03 4.13
CA GLN A 838 -3.54 -51.40 4.61
C GLN A 838 -2.65 -51.40 5.85
N ASN A 839 -1.59 -50.59 5.81
CA ASN A 839 -0.59 -50.40 6.87
C ASN A 839 0.25 -49.13 6.57
N GLN A 840 1.26 -48.85 7.38
CA GLN A 840 2.13 -47.67 7.24
C GLN A 840 2.92 -47.61 5.92
N ASP A 841 2.99 -48.72 5.17
CA ASP A 841 3.81 -48.85 3.96
C ASP A 841 2.99 -49.09 2.70
N THR A 842 1.67 -49.33 2.79
CA THR A 842 0.86 -49.73 1.64
C THR A 842 -0.52 -49.09 1.69
N ILE A 843 -0.89 -48.41 0.59
CA ILE A 843 -2.22 -47.81 0.40
C ILE A 843 -2.75 -48.25 -0.96
N ASP A 844 -3.99 -48.73 -0.98
CA ASP A 844 -4.74 -49.03 -2.19
C ASP A 844 -5.74 -47.92 -2.46
N PHE A 845 -5.72 -47.39 -3.68
CA PHE A 845 -6.68 -46.38 -4.14
C PHE A 845 -7.60 -47.01 -5.18
N THR A 846 -8.89 -46.70 -5.09
CA THR A 846 -9.87 -47.00 -6.14
C THR A 846 -10.63 -45.72 -6.46
N TYR A 847 -10.49 -45.26 -7.69
CA TYR A 847 -11.15 -44.09 -8.20
C TYR A 847 -12.14 -44.49 -9.28
N SER A 848 -13.35 -43.96 -9.19
CA SER A 848 -14.43 -44.27 -10.12
C SER A 848 -15.21 -43.01 -10.49
N ILE A 849 -15.59 -42.92 -11.77
CA ILE A 849 -16.45 -41.86 -12.29
C ILE A 849 -17.67 -42.50 -12.93
N SER A 850 -18.87 -42.04 -12.56
CA SER A 850 -20.10 -42.32 -13.27
C SER A 850 -20.53 -41.05 -14.00
N ILE A 851 -20.66 -41.12 -15.33
CA ILE A 851 -21.11 -39.98 -16.14
C ILE A 851 -22.45 -40.35 -16.78
N GLU A 852 -23.47 -39.54 -16.52
CA GLU A 852 -24.74 -39.54 -17.23
C GLU A 852 -24.72 -38.47 -18.31
N ASN A 853 -24.95 -38.85 -19.56
CA ASN A 853 -25.15 -37.91 -20.66
C ASN A 853 -26.65 -37.67 -20.87
N THR A 854 -27.10 -36.47 -20.48
CA THR A 854 -28.52 -36.04 -20.56
C THR A 854 -28.90 -35.40 -21.90
N SER A 855 -27.97 -35.38 -22.88
CA SER A 855 -28.26 -34.97 -24.25
C SER A 855 -29.45 -35.77 -24.81
N LYS A 856 -30.42 -35.07 -25.37
CA LYS A 856 -31.64 -35.59 -26.01
C LYS A 856 -31.43 -35.90 -27.49
N THR A 857 -30.53 -35.19 -28.16
CA THR A 857 -30.26 -35.35 -29.60
C THR A 857 -28.77 -35.51 -29.90
N THR A 858 -28.46 -36.10 -31.06
CA THR A 858 -27.09 -36.15 -31.60
C THR A 858 -26.74 -34.92 -32.46
N THR A 859 -27.69 -34.01 -32.64
CA THR A 859 -27.48 -32.75 -33.37
C THR A 859 -26.85 -31.73 -32.44
N TYR A 860 -25.89 -30.97 -32.97
CA TYR A 860 -25.31 -29.82 -32.27
C TYR A 860 -26.40 -28.90 -31.71
N PRO A 861 -26.24 -28.28 -30.52
CA PRO A 861 -25.05 -28.29 -29.64
C PRO A 861 -24.87 -29.57 -28.82
N GLU A 862 -25.88 -30.45 -28.76
CA GLU A 862 -25.84 -31.69 -27.99
C GLU A 862 -25.10 -32.82 -28.74
N GLY A 863 -24.83 -33.93 -28.04
CA GLY A 863 -24.34 -35.13 -28.69
C GLY A 863 -23.62 -36.13 -27.80
N ASN A 864 -23.01 -37.12 -28.45
CA ASN A 864 -22.20 -38.11 -27.75
C ASN A 864 -20.98 -37.43 -27.12
N TYR A 865 -20.70 -37.76 -25.86
CA TYR A 865 -19.49 -37.33 -25.20
C TYR A 865 -18.35 -38.26 -25.59
N VAL A 866 -17.40 -37.77 -26.38
CA VAL A 866 -16.24 -38.53 -26.85
C VAL A 866 -15.02 -37.99 -26.15
N ASN A 867 -14.59 -38.64 -25.07
CA ASN A 867 -13.57 -38.09 -24.18
C ASN A 867 -12.30 -38.94 -24.20
N TYR A 868 -11.14 -38.29 -24.32
CA TYR A 868 -9.86 -38.94 -24.04
C TYR A 868 -9.51 -38.70 -22.57
N GLN A 869 -9.90 -39.63 -21.72
CA GLN A 869 -9.66 -39.57 -20.28
C GLN A 869 -8.18 -39.78 -19.98
N ARG A 870 -7.58 -38.89 -19.21
CA ARG A 870 -6.25 -39.07 -18.62
C ARG A 870 -6.36 -39.07 -17.10
N ILE A 871 -5.86 -40.13 -16.47
CA ILE A 871 -5.73 -40.20 -15.01
C ILE A 871 -4.26 -40.11 -14.65
N TYR A 872 -3.88 -39.07 -13.92
CA TYR A 872 -2.54 -38.87 -13.38
C TYR A 872 -2.52 -39.52 -11.99
N ILE A 873 -1.59 -40.45 -11.82
CA ILE A 873 -1.35 -41.15 -10.57
C ILE A 873 0.14 -41.04 -10.23
N PRO A 874 0.53 -41.36 -8.98
CA PRO A 874 1.91 -41.23 -8.56
C PRO A 874 2.85 -42.08 -9.42
N SER A 875 4.02 -41.54 -9.74
CA SER A 875 4.91 -42.16 -10.73
C SER A 875 5.38 -43.57 -10.37
N ASN A 876 5.43 -43.89 -9.07
CA ASN A 876 5.76 -45.21 -8.51
C ASN A 876 4.54 -46.13 -8.29
N ALA A 877 3.32 -45.66 -8.53
CA ALA A 877 2.10 -46.44 -8.30
C ALA A 877 2.03 -47.69 -9.20
N THR A 878 1.59 -48.82 -8.65
CA THR A 878 1.33 -50.04 -9.41
C THR A 878 -0.15 -50.13 -9.75
N VAL A 879 -0.48 -50.09 -11.04
CA VAL A 879 -1.86 -50.21 -11.51
C VAL A 879 -2.35 -51.63 -11.26
N LEU A 880 -3.48 -51.77 -10.56
CA LEU A 880 -4.10 -53.05 -10.24
C LEU A 880 -5.20 -53.41 -11.25
N SER A 881 -6.03 -52.44 -11.64
CA SER A 881 -7.16 -52.64 -12.55
C SER A 881 -7.53 -51.33 -13.24
N VAL A 882 -7.93 -51.41 -14.52
CA VAL A 882 -8.56 -50.30 -15.27
C VAL A 882 -9.76 -50.87 -16.01
N LYS A 883 -10.94 -50.24 -15.87
CA LYS A 883 -12.20 -50.65 -16.48
C LYS A 883 -12.97 -49.45 -17.01
N GLY A 884 -13.80 -49.70 -18.04
CA GLY A 884 -14.72 -48.69 -18.60
C GLY A 884 -14.18 -47.95 -19.82
N LEU A 885 -12.88 -48.05 -20.11
CA LEU A 885 -12.30 -47.51 -21.34
C LEU A 885 -12.71 -48.34 -22.57
N LYS A 886 -12.84 -47.67 -23.71
CA LYS A 886 -13.20 -48.27 -24.98
C LYS A 886 -12.24 -49.42 -25.34
N ASP A 887 -12.81 -50.57 -25.65
CA ASP A 887 -12.10 -51.82 -25.94
C ASP A 887 -11.12 -52.28 -24.83
N ASN A 888 -11.25 -51.74 -23.61
CA ASN A 888 -10.28 -51.87 -22.51
C ASN A 888 -8.83 -51.52 -22.93
N LYS A 889 -8.67 -50.62 -23.91
CA LYS A 889 -7.36 -50.16 -24.38
C LYS A 889 -6.99 -48.85 -23.68
N PHE A 890 -5.77 -48.81 -23.17
CA PHE A 890 -5.20 -47.63 -22.56
C PHE A 890 -3.69 -47.57 -22.79
N ASP A 891 -3.17 -46.37 -22.69
CA ASP A 891 -1.77 -46.06 -22.74
C ASP A 891 -1.25 -45.71 -21.36
N THR A 892 0.00 -46.11 -21.09
CA THR A 892 0.71 -45.69 -19.88
C THR A 892 1.98 -44.96 -20.28
N TYR A 893 2.16 -43.75 -19.75
CA TYR A 893 3.34 -42.92 -19.98
C TYR A 893 3.63 -42.06 -18.75
N LYS A 894 4.70 -41.27 -18.80
CA LYS A 894 5.03 -40.29 -17.76
C LYS A 894 4.88 -38.88 -18.32
N GLU A 895 4.29 -37.99 -17.54
CA GLU A 895 4.04 -36.58 -17.87
C GLU A 895 4.02 -35.79 -16.56
N SER A 896 4.65 -34.62 -16.52
CA SER A 896 4.69 -33.71 -15.34
C SER A 896 5.07 -34.37 -14.00
N GLY A 897 5.92 -35.39 -14.02
CA GLY A 897 6.33 -36.13 -12.80
C GLY A 897 5.35 -37.23 -12.35
N PHE A 898 4.22 -37.40 -13.03
CA PHE A 898 3.21 -38.42 -12.79
C PHE A 898 3.32 -39.61 -13.74
N LYS A 899 2.67 -40.71 -13.38
CA LYS A 899 2.31 -41.78 -14.32
C LYS A 899 0.90 -41.50 -14.82
N VAL A 900 0.72 -41.46 -16.13
CA VAL A 900 -0.57 -41.16 -16.76
C VAL A 900 -1.14 -42.42 -17.38
N ILE A 901 -2.42 -42.67 -17.10
CA ILE A 901 -3.23 -43.69 -17.78
C ILE A 901 -4.21 -42.96 -18.71
N GLY A 902 -3.98 -43.07 -20.02
CA GLY A 902 -4.78 -42.39 -21.04
C GLY A 902 -5.61 -43.35 -21.88
N GLY A 903 -6.88 -43.05 -22.12
CA GLY A 903 -7.72 -43.86 -23.01
C GLY A 903 -9.06 -43.23 -23.33
N TRP A 904 -9.75 -43.76 -24.33
CA TRP A 904 -11.05 -43.25 -24.77
C TRP A 904 -12.17 -43.71 -23.82
N PHE A 905 -12.87 -42.77 -23.18
CA PHE A 905 -14.04 -43.01 -22.34
C PHE A 905 -15.24 -42.27 -22.95
N ASN A 906 -16.04 -42.99 -23.74
CA ASN A 906 -17.13 -42.36 -24.48
C ASN A 906 -18.48 -42.65 -23.82
N VAL A 907 -19.33 -41.63 -23.75
CA VAL A 907 -20.67 -41.71 -23.15
C VAL A 907 -21.72 -41.33 -24.19
N PRO A 908 -22.43 -42.30 -24.78
CA PRO A 908 -23.52 -42.04 -25.70
C PRO A 908 -24.61 -41.17 -25.08
N ILE A 909 -25.40 -40.48 -25.91
CA ILE A 909 -26.58 -39.72 -25.44
C ILE A 909 -27.56 -40.61 -24.67
N ASN A 910 -28.29 -40.03 -23.71
CA ASN A 910 -29.27 -40.71 -22.85
C ASN A 910 -28.72 -42.01 -22.21
N SER A 911 -27.44 -42.02 -21.84
CA SER A 911 -26.80 -43.20 -21.26
C SER A 911 -25.92 -42.83 -20.07
N ILE A 912 -25.66 -43.84 -19.24
CA ILE A 912 -24.73 -43.76 -18.12
C ILE A 912 -23.57 -44.69 -18.42
N SER A 913 -22.35 -44.19 -18.27
CA SER A 913 -21.13 -44.99 -18.40
C SER A 913 -20.28 -44.83 -17.14
N ASN A 914 -19.59 -45.91 -16.78
CA ASN A 914 -18.75 -45.97 -15.58
C ASN A 914 -17.30 -46.25 -15.95
N PHE A 915 -16.39 -45.49 -15.36
CA PHE A 915 -14.96 -45.69 -15.41
C PHE A 915 -14.44 -46.01 -14.01
N GLU A 916 -13.52 -46.97 -13.89
CA GLU A 916 -12.89 -47.34 -12.62
C GLU A 916 -11.40 -47.64 -12.83
N ILE A 917 -10.57 -47.12 -11.95
CA ILE A 917 -9.15 -47.43 -11.84
C ILE A 917 -8.79 -47.74 -10.40
N SER A 918 -8.05 -48.83 -10.19
CA SER A 918 -7.46 -49.18 -8.91
C SER A 918 -5.94 -49.25 -9.04
N TYR A 919 -5.22 -48.70 -8.07
CA TYR A 919 -3.77 -48.73 -8.02
C TYR A 919 -3.26 -48.82 -6.58
N ARG A 920 -2.04 -49.31 -6.42
CA ARG A 920 -1.34 -49.45 -5.14
C ARG A 920 -0.13 -48.52 -5.09
N ILE A 921 0.03 -47.82 -3.98
CA ILE A 921 1.27 -47.14 -3.63
C ILE A 921 1.92 -47.90 -2.48
N SER A 922 3.22 -48.17 -2.61
CA SER A 922 4.02 -48.81 -1.56
C SER A 922 5.23 -47.94 -1.22
N ARG A 923 5.54 -47.83 0.08
CA ARG A 923 6.72 -47.12 0.58
C ARG A 923 7.98 -47.83 0.07
N SER A 924 8.80 -47.12 -0.70
CA SER A 924 10.10 -47.61 -1.14
C SER A 924 11.21 -46.95 -0.31
N THR A 925 12.37 -47.60 -0.18
CA THR A 925 13.51 -47.07 0.60
C THR A 925 14.04 -45.72 0.12
N ASN A 926 13.62 -45.24 -1.07
CA ASN A 926 14.04 -43.98 -1.69
C ASN A 926 12.88 -43.01 -2.00
N SER A 927 11.64 -43.27 -1.56
CA SER A 927 10.50 -42.38 -1.86
C SER A 927 10.32 -41.33 -0.77
N LEU A 928 10.79 -40.11 -1.04
CA LEU A 928 10.56 -38.91 -0.21
C LEU A 928 9.07 -38.49 -0.16
N ASN A 929 8.23 -39.01 -1.06
CA ASN A 929 6.84 -38.56 -1.27
C ASN A 929 5.83 -39.71 -1.09
N PHE A 930 5.92 -40.49 -0.02
CA PHE A 930 4.84 -41.43 0.33
C PHE A 930 3.75 -40.67 1.10
N PRO A 931 2.44 -40.85 0.81
CA PRO A 931 1.37 -40.02 1.41
C PRO A 931 1.26 -40.08 2.94
N LEU A 932 1.83 -41.12 3.59
CA LEU A 932 1.87 -41.22 5.05
C LEU A 932 3.22 -40.82 5.63
N GLU A 933 3.22 -39.79 6.46
CA GLU A 933 4.34 -39.45 7.33
C GLU A 933 4.14 -40.09 8.70
N VAL A 934 5.19 -40.72 9.23
CA VAL A 934 5.14 -41.38 10.55
C VAL A 934 6.13 -40.68 11.46
N ASN A 935 5.63 -40.07 12.53
CA ASN A 935 6.44 -39.41 13.54
C ASN A 935 6.10 -40.00 14.92
N ASP A 936 7.05 -40.75 15.48
CA ASP A 936 6.87 -41.56 16.68
C ASP A 936 5.64 -42.49 16.61
N GLN A 937 4.54 -42.09 17.25
CA GLN A 937 3.29 -42.86 17.37
C GLN A 937 2.18 -42.29 16.50
N ASN A 938 2.41 -41.14 15.86
CA ASN A 938 1.41 -40.45 15.05
C ASN A 938 1.67 -40.69 13.56
N VAL A 939 0.59 -41.01 12.85
CA VAL A 939 0.57 -41.17 11.39
C VAL A 939 -0.22 -40.00 10.81
N PHE A 940 0.45 -39.23 9.95
CA PHE A 940 -0.11 -38.08 9.26
C PHE A 940 -0.40 -38.48 7.81
N PHE A 941 -1.57 -38.11 7.32
CA PHE A 941 -1.98 -38.30 5.93
C PHE A 941 -2.57 -37.02 5.38
N ASN A 942 -1.90 -36.50 4.37
CA ASN A 942 -2.39 -35.37 3.59
C ASN A 942 -2.98 -35.92 2.31
N LEU A 943 -4.18 -35.48 1.96
CA LEU A 943 -4.87 -35.85 0.74
C LEU A 943 -5.43 -34.60 0.07
N ASP A 944 -4.84 -34.23 -1.05
CA ASP A 944 -5.28 -33.11 -1.88
C ASP A 944 -6.00 -33.64 -3.13
N ILE A 945 -7.25 -33.21 -3.33
CA ILE A 945 -8.08 -33.56 -4.48
C ILE A 945 -8.09 -32.38 -5.45
N PHE A 946 -7.59 -32.63 -6.66
CA PHE A 946 -7.52 -31.65 -7.74
C PHE A 946 -8.84 -31.58 -8.52
N LYS A 947 -9.38 -30.37 -8.68
CA LYS A 947 -10.45 -30.03 -9.61
C LYS A 947 -9.86 -29.61 -10.97
N GLN A 948 -10.37 -30.20 -12.06
CA GLN A 948 -10.04 -29.74 -13.40
C GLN A 948 -10.62 -28.33 -13.66
N ALA A 949 -9.82 -27.48 -14.31
CA ALA A 949 -10.24 -26.14 -14.73
C ALA A 949 -11.42 -26.19 -15.71
N GLY A 950 -12.31 -25.20 -15.65
CA GLY A 950 -13.51 -25.07 -16.49
C GLY A 950 -14.64 -26.06 -16.20
N GLU A 951 -14.41 -27.11 -15.41
CA GLU A 951 -15.47 -28.04 -15.01
C GLU A 951 -16.44 -27.37 -14.02
N THR A 952 -17.73 -27.69 -14.10
CA THR A 952 -18.74 -27.26 -13.12
C THR A 952 -18.66 -28.08 -11.82
N SER A 953 -19.41 -27.67 -10.80
CA SER A 953 -19.50 -28.41 -9.54
C SER A 953 -20.22 -29.74 -9.74
N HIS A 954 -19.58 -30.84 -9.35
CA HIS A 954 -20.13 -32.19 -9.43
C HIS A 954 -20.04 -32.92 -8.10
N ALA A 955 -20.93 -33.90 -7.89
CA ALA A 955 -20.94 -34.70 -6.68
C ALA A 955 -19.66 -35.54 -6.55
N TYR A 956 -19.07 -35.52 -5.35
CA TYR A 956 -17.87 -36.28 -5.00
C TYR A 956 -18.08 -37.02 -3.69
N LYS A 957 -17.69 -38.30 -3.67
CA LYS A 957 -17.65 -39.13 -2.47
C LYS A 957 -16.22 -39.53 -2.15
N LEU A 958 -15.81 -39.29 -0.90
CA LEU A 958 -14.53 -39.72 -0.37
C LEU A 958 -14.77 -40.73 0.74
N ASP A 959 -14.20 -41.93 0.60
CA ASP A 959 -14.19 -42.97 1.63
C ASP A 959 -12.75 -43.34 1.97
N ILE A 960 -12.35 -43.22 3.23
CA ILE A 960 -11.02 -43.60 3.72
C ILE A 960 -11.19 -44.70 4.75
N THR A 961 -10.67 -45.88 4.45
CA THR A 961 -10.60 -47.01 5.38
C THR A 961 -9.17 -47.14 5.89
N TYR A 962 -9.01 -47.33 7.20
CA TYR A 962 -7.72 -47.44 7.86
C TYR A 962 -7.70 -48.62 8.86
N PRO A 963 -6.52 -49.03 9.36
CA PRO A 963 -6.42 -50.17 10.28
C PRO A 963 -7.19 -49.95 11.59
N ASN A 964 -7.94 -50.96 12.04
CA ASN A 964 -8.76 -50.88 13.28
C ASN A 964 -7.94 -50.66 14.57
N THR A 965 -6.61 -50.75 14.49
CA THR A 965 -5.69 -50.50 15.61
C THR A 965 -5.31 -49.02 15.73
N TRP A 966 -5.70 -48.17 14.78
CA TRP A 966 -5.37 -46.75 14.78
C TRP A 966 -6.54 -45.94 15.32
N ASN A 967 -6.25 -44.99 16.20
CA ASN A 967 -7.22 -44.08 16.79
C ASN A 967 -7.14 -42.73 16.10
N VAL A 968 -8.27 -42.20 15.61
CA VAL A 968 -8.30 -40.90 14.93
C VAL A 968 -8.15 -39.77 15.94
N GLU A 969 -7.13 -38.94 15.78
CA GLU A 969 -6.95 -37.71 16.57
C GLU A 969 -7.61 -36.52 15.87
N THR A 970 -7.40 -36.39 14.56
CA THR A 970 -7.95 -35.32 13.73
C THR A 970 -8.49 -35.91 12.44
N ASN A 971 -9.74 -35.56 12.09
CA ASN A 971 -10.44 -36.14 10.94
C ASN A 971 -10.84 -35.12 9.87
N SER A 972 -10.37 -33.87 9.93
CA SER A 972 -10.74 -32.82 8.97
C SER A 972 -12.26 -32.69 8.73
N ASN A 973 -13.08 -32.82 9.78
CA ASN A 973 -14.55 -32.82 9.72
C ASN A 973 -15.19 -33.95 8.89
N LEU A 974 -14.45 -35.01 8.55
CA LEU A 974 -14.99 -36.21 7.93
C LEU A 974 -15.88 -36.97 8.93
N ASN A 975 -16.96 -37.57 8.44
CA ASN A 975 -17.81 -38.42 9.28
C ASN A 975 -17.06 -39.71 9.61
N SER A 976 -16.90 -40.02 10.89
CA SER A 976 -16.20 -41.20 11.36
C SER A 976 -17.18 -42.27 11.84
N ILE A 977 -17.03 -43.49 11.32
CA ILE A 977 -17.78 -44.68 11.75
C ILE A 977 -16.78 -45.83 11.83
N GLU A 978 -16.54 -46.36 13.03
CA GLU A 978 -15.52 -47.39 13.28
C GLU A 978 -14.16 -47.00 12.67
N ASN A 979 -13.60 -47.82 11.78
CA ASN A 979 -12.32 -47.60 11.11
C ASN A 979 -12.47 -46.96 9.71
N GLN A 980 -13.56 -46.20 9.49
CA GLN A 980 -13.85 -45.50 8.24
C GLN A 980 -14.09 -44.01 8.46
N LEU A 981 -13.56 -43.19 7.55
CA LEU A 981 -13.89 -41.78 7.40
C LEU A 981 -14.61 -41.58 6.05
N THR A 982 -15.72 -40.86 6.03
CA THR A 982 -16.49 -40.62 4.81
C THR A 982 -16.94 -39.17 4.70
N SER A 983 -16.97 -38.67 3.46
CA SER A 983 -17.54 -37.37 3.13
C SER A 983 -18.22 -37.40 1.76
N ARG A 984 -19.25 -36.57 1.64
CA ARG A 984 -19.91 -36.26 0.37
C ARG A 984 -19.99 -34.75 0.24
N PHE A 985 -19.53 -34.24 -0.88
CA PHE A 985 -19.45 -32.82 -1.17
C PHE A 985 -19.58 -32.58 -2.68
N GLU A 986 -19.75 -31.33 -3.07
CA GLU A 986 -19.63 -30.92 -4.47
C GLU A 986 -18.22 -30.39 -4.71
N LEU A 987 -17.51 -30.93 -5.70
CA LEU A 987 -16.15 -30.51 -6.02
C LEU A 987 -16.19 -29.22 -6.84
N SER A 988 -16.37 -28.08 -6.17
CA SER A 988 -16.35 -26.75 -6.78
C SER A 988 -14.96 -26.10 -6.78
N THR A 989 -14.09 -26.48 -5.83
CA THR A 989 -12.70 -26.03 -5.70
C THR A 989 -11.82 -27.24 -5.37
N ASP A 990 -10.49 -27.08 -5.44
CA ASP A 990 -9.57 -28.06 -4.85
C ASP A 990 -9.91 -28.29 -3.37
N GLN A 991 -9.75 -29.53 -2.91
CA GLN A 991 -10.05 -29.91 -1.52
C GLN A 991 -8.81 -30.49 -0.85
N LYS A 992 -8.56 -30.09 0.39
CA LYS A 992 -7.45 -30.56 1.20
C LYS A 992 -7.96 -31.24 2.47
N TYR A 993 -7.46 -32.43 2.74
CA TYR A 993 -7.75 -33.18 3.97
C TYR A 993 -6.46 -33.54 4.68
N GLU A 994 -6.35 -33.12 5.95
CA GLU A 994 -5.26 -33.47 6.85
C GLU A 994 -5.80 -34.40 7.94
N ILE A 995 -5.32 -35.63 7.97
CA ILE A 995 -5.82 -36.66 8.89
C ILE A 995 -4.66 -37.16 9.74
N VAL A 996 -4.91 -37.24 11.04
CA VAL A 996 -3.92 -37.68 12.03
C VAL A 996 -4.49 -38.86 12.81
N TRP A 997 -3.74 -39.97 12.81
CA TRP A 997 -4.03 -41.13 13.64
C TRP A 997 -2.93 -41.33 14.68
N ASN A 998 -3.34 -41.78 15.87
CA ASN A 998 -2.46 -42.33 16.88
C ASN A 998 -2.44 -43.86 16.77
N THR A 999 -1.25 -44.45 16.83
CA THR A 999 -1.05 -45.91 16.71
C THR A 999 -0.92 -46.62 18.06
N ASN A 1000 -1.07 -45.91 19.19
CA ASN A 1000 -1.19 -46.56 20.51
C ASN A 1000 -2.58 -47.15 20.71
N ASN A 1001 -2.59 -48.35 21.30
CA ASN A 1001 -3.75 -48.94 21.96
C ASN A 1001 -3.94 -48.35 23.36
#